data_AF-A0A8T7BMB3-F1
#
_entry.id   AF-A0A8T7BMB3-F1
#
_cell.length_a   1.000
_cell.length_b   1.000
_cell.length_c   1.000
_cell.angle_alpha   90.00
_cell.angle_beta   90.00
_cell.angle_gamma   90.00
#
_symmetry.space_group_name_H-M   'P 1'
#
loop_
_entity.id
_entity.type
_entity.pdbx_description
1 polymer ?
#
loop_
_entity_poly.entity_id
_entity_poly.type
_entity_poly.pdbx_seq_one_letter_code
_entity_poly.pdbx_strand_id
1 'polypeptide(L)'
;MDIQNPVAYWTVPYAYDNCSGVNLSSNFSPGTIFPLGTTTVIYTATDLCGNSSSCSFNVTVTSPPQPLECPDDIYLTCNSSNGVFVDWDPPSYDGYCGNCTGGQYIPGFVYMGALNGHEYYCSTSPASWAMAQQICASKGGYLASIGSKEENDFLSDILTLQSAWIGLTDNAWEGEYMWDSGEPFSYSNWYPGQPNDYNGQQDCVEMLNSGYWNDQYNHYNLEFIMELPCGNVEQIAGPSPGSYLQAGSYTVSYKVNDQCSYNNICSFEINITGGLNITCPQDIVVTPPAGSNNVQVNWNEPSYSSCCGQCSNGNNYIPGFVYMGSFNGHHYYGSNQTATWPSAQAHCTSLGGQLAVINSAAENTFLSSHLTTQTAWIGLSDFASEGHFTWVNGDPLSYTNWYPGQPNNYGSGQDYVELMNTGYWNDQYNYSSHPYILELSDCVQVNQISGPQPGAVLPANSQYTVVYEVEDGCGNTEVCSFNITVEGSNNFNYCLANGADAYEYHITRVQFANLDNISANDGGYEDYTNFCAEVEANNAYMLTLTPGDLSNSGELKYWRVWIDYNEDGDFFDSGEMVAYGSGAGQIAGMVTIPSNITSGETRMRVIMSLDRYPQTPCDQFPIGEVEDYCVLTKNTFNTPGDVHKRQDVEAVALESISRNAKLYPNPAFKILNIEIDQINPAKAMSVLDIQGRVIQKLTQESNNGLIKLDVSQLAEGLYFLDIIYKDGRQERQKFIVQN
;
A
#
# COMPACT_ATOMS: atom_id res chain seq x y z
N MET A 1 23.40 -3.85 -56.50
CA MET A 1 22.52 -4.42 -57.54
C MET A 1 21.18 -3.75 -57.32
N ASP A 2 20.68 -3.04 -58.32
CA ASP A 2 19.38 -2.38 -58.24
C ASP A 2 18.30 -3.47 -58.26
N ILE A 3 17.71 -3.74 -57.09
CA ILE A 3 16.76 -4.85 -56.88
C ILE A 3 15.38 -4.53 -57.47
N GLN A 4 15.17 -3.32 -57.99
CA GLN A 4 13.87 -2.89 -58.52
C GLN A 4 13.54 -3.46 -59.90
N ASN A 5 14.52 -4.00 -60.64
CA ASN A 5 14.30 -4.56 -61.98
C ASN A 5 15.19 -5.79 -62.23
N PRO A 6 14.90 -6.96 -61.62
CA PRO A 6 15.71 -8.15 -61.81
C PRO A 6 15.51 -8.66 -63.24
N VAL A 7 16.57 -8.53 -64.04
CA VAL A 7 16.60 -8.98 -65.43
C VAL A 7 17.09 -10.42 -65.46
N ALA A 8 16.27 -11.34 -65.97
CA ALA A 8 16.70 -12.72 -66.18
C ALA A 8 17.23 -12.92 -67.60
N TYR A 9 18.40 -13.56 -67.69
CA TYR A 9 19.00 -13.97 -68.96
C TYR A 9 19.07 -15.49 -69.00
N TRP A 10 18.62 -16.08 -70.11
CA TRP A 10 18.74 -17.50 -70.39
C TRP A 10 19.07 -17.72 -71.86
N THR A 11 19.56 -18.92 -72.16
CA THR A 11 19.79 -19.33 -73.55
C THR A 11 18.46 -19.75 -74.16
N VAL A 12 18.08 -19.14 -75.30
CA VAL A 12 16.89 -19.53 -76.06
C VAL A 12 17.00 -21.03 -76.43
N PRO A 13 15.99 -21.86 -76.13
CA PRO A 13 16.01 -23.27 -76.48
C PRO A 13 15.99 -23.45 -78.00
N TYR A 14 16.60 -24.54 -78.48
CA TYR A 14 16.59 -24.88 -79.90
C TYR A 14 15.52 -25.94 -80.18
N ALA A 15 14.85 -25.83 -81.32
CA ALA A 15 13.94 -26.83 -81.83
C ALA A 15 14.48 -27.38 -83.16
N TYR A 16 14.29 -28.68 -83.38
CA TYR A 16 14.67 -29.36 -84.61
C TYR A 16 13.50 -30.18 -85.11
N ASP A 17 13.30 -30.17 -86.42
CA ASP A 17 12.28 -30.96 -87.09
C ASP A 17 12.88 -31.62 -88.34
N ASN A 18 12.27 -32.73 -88.79
CA ASN A 18 12.65 -33.44 -90.00
C ASN A 18 12.09 -32.78 -91.28
N CYS A 19 11.15 -31.83 -91.16
CA CYS A 19 10.78 -30.88 -92.20
C CYS A 19 11.56 -29.57 -92.00
N SER A 20 12.15 -29.04 -93.07
CA SER A 20 12.96 -27.83 -93.00
C SER A 20 12.12 -26.59 -92.70
N GLY A 21 12.25 -26.04 -91.50
CA GLY A 21 11.67 -24.77 -91.09
C GLY A 21 10.78 -24.92 -89.84
N VAL A 22 11.29 -24.48 -88.70
CA VAL A 22 10.56 -24.42 -87.42
C VAL A 22 10.46 -22.96 -87.00
N ASN A 23 9.26 -22.51 -86.64
CA ASN A 23 9.05 -21.22 -86.00
C ASN A 23 9.02 -21.43 -84.47
N LEU A 24 9.80 -20.63 -83.74
CA LEU A 24 9.88 -20.68 -82.29
C LEU A 24 9.31 -19.39 -81.72
N SER A 25 8.26 -19.49 -80.93
CA SER A 25 7.66 -18.38 -80.19
C SER A 25 7.78 -18.60 -78.69
N SER A 26 7.83 -17.51 -77.91
CA SER A 26 7.85 -17.56 -76.45
C SER A 26 7.02 -16.43 -75.85
N ASN A 27 6.50 -16.66 -74.65
CA ASN A 27 5.84 -15.64 -73.85
C ASN A 27 6.82 -14.60 -73.26
N PHE A 28 8.12 -14.91 -73.17
CA PHE A 28 9.15 -13.97 -72.68
C PHE A 28 10.48 -14.08 -73.45
N SER A 29 11.21 -12.96 -73.58
CA SER A 29 12.54 -12.92 -74.23
C SER A 29 13.68 -12.84 -73.21
N PRO A 30 14.86 -13.45 -73.46
CA PRO A 30 16.02 -13.25 -72.59
C PRO A 30 16.34 -11.76 -72.42
N GLY A 31 16.58 -11.32 -71.20
CA GLY A 31 16.72 -9.90 -70.89
C GLY A 31 15.42 -9.20 -70.49
N THR A 32 14.32 -9.94 -70.32
CA THR A 32 13.07 -9.41 -69.74
C THR A 32 13.24 -9.21 -68.22
N ILE A 33 12.60 -8.17 -67.69
CA ILE A 33 12.48 -7.92 -66.25
C ILE A 33 11.35 -8.79 -65.70
N PHE A 34 11.59 -9.51 -64.60
CA PHE A 34 10.60 -10.37 -63.96
C PHE A 34 10.17 -9.78 -62.61
N PRO A 35 8.88 -9.86 -62.23
CA PRO A 35 8.43 -9.48 -60.89
C PRO A 35 8.93 -10.47 -59.83
N LEU A 36 8.82 -10.11 -58.55
CA LEU A 36 9.00 -11.03 -57.43
C LEU A 36 8.04 -12.23 -57.56
N GLY A 37 8.50 -13.43 -57.20
CA GLY A 37 7.72 -14.66 -57.34
C GLY A 37 8.23 -15.56 -58.47
N THR A 38 7.37 -16.49 -58.93
CA THR A 38 7.75 -17.48 -59.96
C THR A 38 6.96 -17.23 -61.24
N THR A 39 7.67 -16.92 -62.33
CA THR A 39 7.10 -16.79 -63.67
C THR A 39 7.49 -18.00 -64.52
N THR A 40 6.53 -18.66 -65.16
CA THR A 40 6.80 -19.77 -66.10
C THR A 40 7.02 -19.23 -67.50
N VAL A 41 8.22 -19.43 -68.04
CA VAL A 41 8.56 -19.15 -69.43
C VAL A 41 8.25 -20.38 -70.27
N ILE A 42 7.44 -20.21 -71.31
CA ILE A 42 7.00 -21.25 -72.23
C ILE A 42 7.56 -20.93 -73.62
N TYR A 43 8.12 -21.95 -74.26
CA TYR A 43 8.53 -21.91 -75.66
C TYR A 43 7.69 -22.90 -76.45
N THR A 44 7.15 -22.44 -77.57
CA THR A 44 6.36 -23.26 -78.50
C THR A 44 7.07 -23.28 -79.85
N ALA A 45 7.38 -24.49 -80.31
CA ALA A 45 7.91 -24.73 -81.64
C ALA A 45 6.78 -25.21 -82.55
N THR A 46 6.64 -24.61 -83.72
CA THR A 46 5.63 -25.00 -84.73
C THR A 46 6.30 -25.25 -86.06
N ASP A 47 6.03 -26.41 -86.66
CA ASP A 47 6.52 -26.76 -88.00
C ASP A 47 5.60 -26.20 -89.11
N LEU A 48 6.06 -26.26 -90.36
CA LEU A 48 5.27 -25.82 -91.53
C LEU A 48 4.11 -26.76 -91.88
N CYS A 49 4.01 -27.92 -91.23
CA CYS A 49 2.95 -28.90 -91.38
C CYS A 49 1.82 -28.70 -90.34
N GLY A 50 1.98 -27.77 -89.41
CA GLY A 50 1.02 -27.42 -88.36
C GLY A 50 1.17 -28.21 -87.05
N ASN A 51 2.22 -29.04 -86.90
CA ASN A 51 2.49 -29.69 -85.62
C ASN A 51 3.17 -28.71 -84.66
N SER A 52 2.81 -28.78 -83.38
CA SER A 52 3.43 -27.96 -82.33
C SER A 52 3.92 -28.80 -81.16
N SER A 53 4.99 -28.34 -80.51
CA SER A 53 5.53 -28.90 -79.27
C SER A 53 6.00 -27.78 -78.37
N SER A 54 5.75 -27.88 -77.07
CA SER A 54 6.09 -26.85 -76.09
C SER A 54 7.00 -27.38 -74.98
N CYS A 55 7.91 -26.54 -74.52
CA CYS A 55 8.67 -26.76 -73.28
C CYS A 55 8.59 -25.52 -72.39
N SER A 56 8.80 -25.69 -71.10
CA SER A 56 8.76 -24.58 -70.14
C SER A 56 9.81 -24.70 -69.05
N PHE A 57 10.13 -23.57 -68.44
CA PHE A 57 10.96 -23.49 -67.24
C PHE A 57 10.50 -22.31 -66.38
N ASN A 58 10.87 -22.33 -65.10
CA ASN A 58 10.49 -21.29 -64.15
C ASN A 58 11.64 -20.30 -63.94
N VAL A 59 11.32 -19.01 -63.94
CA VAL A 59 12.16 -17.92 -63.44
C VAL A 59 11.61 -17.53 -62.07
N THR A 60 12.40 -17.74 -61.02
CA THR A 60 12.02 -17.35 -59.65
C THR A 60 12.86 -16.15 -59.21
N VAL A 61 12.21 -15.05 -58.90
CA VAL A 61 12.82 -13.85 -58.33
C VAL A 61 12.48 -13.81 -56.85
N THR A 62 13.50 -13.83 -55.98
CA THR A 62 13.32 -13.75 -54.52
C THR A 62 13.86 -12.44 -53.98
N SER A 63 13.19 -11.86 -52.99
CA SER A 63 13.74 -10.76 -52.19
C SER A 63 14.71 -11.33 -51.14
N PRO A 64 15.83 -10.65 -50.82
CA PRO A 64 16.58 -10.99 -49.61
C PRO A 64 15.70 -10.78 -48.37
N PRO A 65 15.75 -11.68 -47.37
CA PRO A 65 15.06 -11.47 -46.10
C PRO A 65 15.67 -10.27 -45.38
N GLN A 66 14.86 -9.28 -45.05
CA GLN A 66 15.26 -8.15 -44.21
C GLN A 66 14.80 -8.42 -42.77
N PRO A 67 15.68 -8.30 -41.76
CA PRO A 67 15.33 -8.61 -40.38
C PRO A 67 14.34 -7.58 -39.82
N LEU A 68 13.32 -8.06 -39.10
CA LEU A 68 12.45 -7.22 -38.27
C LEU A 68 13.27 -6.74 -37.06
N GLU A 69 13.47 -5.43 -36.91
CA GLU A 69 14.13 -4.85 -35.73
C GLU A 69 13.16 -4.85 -34.56
N CYS A 70 13.48 -5.61 -33.51
CA CYS A 70 12.64 -5.74 -32.32
C CYS A 70 13.01 -4.68 -31.28
N PRO A 71 12.08 -4.28 -30.40
CA PRO A 71 12.41 -3.51 -29.21
C PRO A 71 13.45 -4.23 -28.35
N ASP A 72 14.24 -3.47 -27.58
CA ASP A 72 15.12 -4.01 -26.54
C ASP A 72 14.30 -4.59 -25.37
N ASP A 73 14.89 -5.55 -24.64
CA ASP A 73 14.30 -6.08 -23.41
C ASP A 73 14.09 -4.96 -22.37
N ILE A 74 12.96 -5.02 -21.67
CA ILE A 74 12.55 -4.01 -20.69
C ILE A 74 12.73 -4.56 -19.27
N TYR A 75 13.45 -3.84 -18.42
CA TYR A 75 13.65 -4.18 -17.01
C TYR A 75 13.09 -3.09 -16.10
N LEU A 76 12.12 -3.45 -15.26
CA LEU A 76 11.46 -2.52 -14.33
C LEU A 76 11.37 -3.14 -12.93
N THR A 77 11.28 -2.29 -11.92
CA THR A 77 10.91 -2.67 -10.54
C THR A 77 9.50 -2.17 -10.29
N CYS A 78 8.61 -3.02 -9.78
CA CYS A 78 7.24 -2.58 -9.47
C CYS A 78 7.21 -1.64 -8.25
N ASN A 79 6.24 -0.71 -8.25
CA ASN A 79 5.96 0.15 -7.11
C ASN A 79 5.00 -0.55 -6.12
N SER A 80 4.68 0.09 -5.00
CA SER A 80 3.79 -0.42 -3.94
C SER A 80 2.36 -0.81 -4.36
N SER A 81 2.02 -0.77 -5.65
CA SER A 81 0.70 -1.09 -6.21
C SER A 81 0.61 -2.50 -6.85
N ASN A 82 1.58 -3.39 -6.61
CA ASN A 82 1.62 -4.76 -7.17
C ASN A 82 1.85 -4.83 -8.70
N GLY A 83 2.44 -3.80 -9.31
CA GLY A 83 2.73 -3.76 -10.74
C GLY A 83 3.22 -2.40 -11.24
N VAL A 84 3.41 -2.28 -12.55
CA VAL A 84 3.79 -1.05 -13.24
C VAL A 84 3.17 -1.01 -14.64
N PHE A 85 2.80 0.18 -15.12
CA PHE A 85 2.41 0.37 -16.51
C PHE A 85 3.67 0.28 -17.39
N VAL A 86 3.64 -0.59 -18.38
CA VAL A 86 4.76 -0.78 -19.32
C VAL A 86 4.30 -0.39 -20.71
N ASP A 87 5.10 0.43 -21.37
CA ASP A 87 4.81 0.94 -22.70
C ASP A 87 6.07 0.88 -23.57
N TRP A 88 5.90 0.66 -24.87
CA TRP A 88 6.98 0.57 -25.85
C TRP A 88 6.45 0.87 -27.26
N ASP A 89 7.34 1.36 -28.12
CA ASP A 89 7.03 1.56 -29.52
C ASP A 89 7.02 0.20 -30.26
N PRO A 90 5.95 -0.17 -31.00
CA PRO A 90 5.93 -1.40 -31.79
C PRO A 90 7.08 -1.46 -32.81
N PRO A 91 7.59 -2.67 -33.15
CA PRO A 91 8.67 -2.82 -34.10
C PRO A 91 8.30 -2.25 -35.48
N SER A 92 9.22 -1.48 -36.07
CA SER A 92 9.07 -0.92 -37.41
C SER A 92 9.60 -1.89 -38.46
N TYR A 93 8.85 -2.05 -39.56
CA TYR A 93 9.27 -2.84 -40.73
C TYR A 93 9.38 -1.93 -41.95
N ASP A 94 10.55 -1.92 -42.59
CA ASP A 94 10.86 -1.18 -43.83
C ASP A 94 11.30 -2.16 -44.93
N GLY A 95 10.47 -3.17 -45.19
CA GLY A 95 10.66 -4.10 -46.29
C GLY A 95 10.13 -3.55 -47.61
N TYR A 96 10.63 -4.10 -48.72
CA TYR A 96 10.25 -3.74 -50.10
C TYR A 96 8.76 -3.93 -50.44
N CYS A 97 7.97 -4.48 -49.53
CA CYS A 97 6.53 -4.75 -49.68
C CYS A 97 5.64 -3.85 -48.78
N GLY A 98 6.18 -2.75 -48.24
CA GLY A 98 5.47 -1.53 -47.78
C GLY A 98 4.36 -1.62 -46.73
N ASN A 99 4.41 -0.80 -45.67
CA ASN A 99 3.24 -0.53 -44.81
C ASN A 99 2.24 0.38 -45.55
N CYS A 100 0.93 0.21 -45.35
CA CYS A 100 -0.07 1.18 -45.85
C CYS A 100 0.22 2.56 -45.21
N THR A 101 0.65 3.54 -45.99
CA THR A 101 1.02 4.88 -45.49
C THR A 101 -0.03 5.94 -45.84
N GLY A 102 -1.20 5.51 -46.31
CA GLY A 102 -2.33 6.41 -46.56
C GLY A 102 -2.19 7.17 -47.87
N GLY A 103 -1.72 6.49 -48.92
CA GLY A 103 -1.63 7.05 -50.27
C GLY A 103 -0.36 7.86 -50.52
N GLN A 104 0.81 7.21 -50.51
CA GLN A 104 2.04 7.86 -50.95
C GLN A 104 1.89 8.36 -52.39
N TYR A 105 2.48 9.51 -52.69
CA TYR A 105 2.53 10.01 -54.06
C TYR A 105 3.38 9.08 -54.94
N ILE A 106 2.73 8.35 -55.84
CA ILE A 106 3.38 7.56 -56.89
C ILE A 106 3.37 8.39 -58.18
N PRO A 107 4.54 8.80 -58.72
CA PRO A 107 4.58 9.56 -59.97
C PRO A 107 3.83 8.85 -61.09
N GLY A 108 2.89 9.55 -61.71
CA GLY A 108 2.07 9.02 -62.79
C GLY A 108 0.77 8.35 -62.33
N PHE A 109 0.43 8.38 -61.04
CA PHE A 109 -0.78 7.78 -60.49
C PHE A 109 -1.55 8.73 -59.56
N VAL A 110 -2.85 8.49 -59.46
CA VAL A 110 -3.78 9.13 -58.51
C VAL A 110 -4.21 8.07 -57.50
N TYR A 111 -4.05 8.36 -56.21
CA TYR A 111 -4.51 7.48 -55.14
C TYR A 111 -6.03 7.37 -55.14
N MET A 112 -6.55 6.13 -55.14
CA MET A 112 -7.98 5.83 -55.10
C MET A 112 -8.48 5.50 -53.70
N GLY A 113 -7.61 4.96 -52.82
CA GLY A 113 -7.95 4.63 -51.44
C GLY A 113 -7.37 3.28 -51.03
N ALA A 114 -7.72 2.82 -49.83
CA ALA A 114 -7.30 1.52 -49.32
C ALA A 114 -8.51 0.65 -48.97
N LEU A 115 -8.46 -0.63 -49.33
CA LEU A 115 -9.49 -1.63 -49.04
C LEU A 115 -8.83 -3.00 -48.86
N ASN A 116 -9.31 -3.81 -47.90
CA ASN A 116 -8.86 -5.20 -47.68
C ASN A 116 -7.35 -5.41 -47.48
N GLY A 117 -6.60 -4.41 -47.03
CA GLY A 117 -5.15 -4.50 -46.85
C GLY A 117 -4.33 -4.16 -48.11
N HIS A 118 -4.98 -3.55 -49.10
CA HIS A 118 -4.37 -3.07 -50.35
C HIS A 118 -4.61 -1.58 -50.52
N GLU A 119 -3.67 -0.89 -51.17
CA GLU A 119 -3.84 0.48 -51.66
C GLU A 119 -4.05 0.47 -53.17
N TYR A 120 -5.02 1.24 -53.66
CA TYR A 120 -5.38 1.30 -55.08
C TYR A 120 -5.02 2.66 -55.68
N TYR A 121 -4.54 2.63 -56.91
CA TYR A 121 -4.05 3.80 -57.64
C TYR A 121 -4.50 3.74 -59.10
N CYS A 122 -5.05 4.82 -59.64
CA CYS A 122 -5.38 4.95 -61.06
C CYS A 122 -4.24 5.65 -61.80
N SER A 123 -3.80 5.11 -62.94
CA SER A 123 -2.76 5.76 -63.75
C SER A 123 -3.27 7.06 -64.38
N THR A 124 -2.37 8.03 -64.57
CA THR A 124 -2.66 9.34 -65.20
C THR A 124 -2.35 9.35 -66.70
N SER A 125 -1.93 8.23 -67.26
CA SER A 125 -1.55 8.10 -68.67
C SER A 125 -1.89 6.70 -69.18
N PRO A 126 -2.53 6.59 -70.35
CA PRO A 126 -2.99 5.31 -70.86
C PRO A 126 -1.83 4.44 -71.39
N ALA A 127 -1.98 3.13 -71.25
CA ALA A 127 -1.03 2.12 -71.71
C ALA A 127 -1.76 0.89 -72.23
N SER A 128 -1.10 0.08 -73.07
CA SER A 128 -1.61 -1.25 -73.44
C SER A 128 -1.66 -2.13 -72.20
N TRP A 129 -2.54 -3.14 -72.17
CA TRP A 129 -2.70 -3.99 -70.98
C TRP A 129 -1.36 -4.60 -70.51
N ALA A 130 -0.56 -5.12 -71.46
CA ALA A 130 0.75 -5.68 -71.17
C ALA A 130 1.76 -4.63 -70.61
N MET A 131 1.68 -3.38 -71.06
CA MET A 131 2.54 -2.32 -70.53
C MET A 131 2.03 -1.84 -69.15
N ALA A 132 0.72 -1.79 -68.95
CA ALA A 132 0.09 -1.45 -67.68
C ALA A 132 0.49 -2.47 -66.59
N GLN A 133 0.40 -3.77 -66.90
CA GLN A 133 0.89 -4.86 -66.06
C GLN A 133 2.36 -4.64 -65.65
N GLN A 134 3.24 -4.35 -66.61
CA GLN A 134 4.67 -4.10 -66.33
C GLN A 134 4.88 -2.87 -65.45
N ILE A 135 4.09 -1.81 -65.64
CA ILE A 135 4.17 -0.61 -64.80
C ILE A 135 3.73 -0.94 -63.37
N CYS A 136 2.61 -1.63 -63.17
CA CYS A 136 2.16 -2.05 -61.84
C CYS A 136 3.21 -2.92 -61.13
N ALA A 137 3.71 -3.94 -61.83
CA ALA A 137 4.75 -4.83 -61.34
C ALA A 137 6.03 -4.07 -60.92
N SER A 138 6.44 -3.06 -61.68
CA SER A 138 7.61 -2.22 -61.35
C SER A 138 7.45 -1.38 -60.08
N LYS A 139 6.23 -1.27 -59.54
CA LYS A 139 5.90 -0.56 -58.30
C LYS A 139 5.59 -1.49 -57.13
N GLY A 140 5.78 -2.81 -57.31
CA GLY A 140 5.50 -3.81 -56.29
C GLY A 140 4.01 -4.18 -56.18
N GLY A 141 3.18 -3.73 -57.13
CA GLY A 141 1.77 -4.06 -57.21
C GLY A 141 1.44 -4.87 -58.47
N TYR A 142 0.16 -5.04 -58.74
CA TYR A 142 -0.38 -5.72 -59.91
C TYR A 142 -1.54 -4.92 -60.48
N LEU A 143 -2.01 -5.26 -61.69
CA LEU A 143 -3.29 -4.73 -62.15
C LEU A 143 -4.40 -5.25 -61.23
N ALA A 144 -5.31 -4.38 -60.83
CA ALA A 144 -6.25 -4.65 -59.74
C ALA A 144 -7.05 -5.94 -59.95
N SER A 145 -7.10 -6.74 -58.89
CA SER A 145 -7.95 -7.91 -58.77
C SER A 145 -9.24 -7.54 -58.07
N ILE A 146 -10.33 -8.22 -58.43
CA ILE A 146 -11.65 -7.94 -57.84
C ILE A 146 -12.26 -9.26 -57.37
N GLY A 147 -12.10 -9.54 -56.09
CA GLY A 147 -12.59 -10.76 -55.44
C GLY A 147 -14.02 -10.64 -54.91
N SER A 148 -14.59 -9.43 -54.86
CA SER A 148 -15.90 -9.21 -54.26
C SER A 148 -16.70 -8.08 -54.90
N LYS A 149 -18.01 -8.08 -54.66
CA LYS A 149 -18.89 -6.96 -55.03
C LYS A 149 -18.47 -5.65 -54.34
N GLU A 150 -18.08 -5.71 -53.08
CA GLU A 150 -17.68 -4.54 -52.29
C GLU A 150 -16.46 -3.84 -52.89
N GLU A 151 -15.46 -4.64 -53.26
CA GLU A 151 -14.25 -4.17 -53.94
C GLU A 151 -14.55 -3.60 -55.34
N ASN A 152 -15.43 -4.26 -56.09
CA ASN A 152 -15.89 -3.74 -57.38
C ASN A 152 -16.57 -2.38 -57.25
N ASP A 153 -17.48 -2.25 -56.30
CA ASP A 153 -18.22 -1.01 -56.04
C ASP A 153 -17.23 0.10 -55.65
N PHE A 154 -16.32 -0.18 -54.71
CA PHE A 154 -15.27 0.75 -54.27
C PHE A 154 -14.45 1.32 -55.43
N LEU A 155 -13.92 0.46 -56.31
CA LEU A 155 -13.12 0.91 -57.44
C LEU A 155 -13.96 1.71 -58.45
N SER A 156 -15.18 1.27 -58.72
CA SER A 156 -16.07 1.92 -59.68
C SER A 156 -16.54 3.30 -59.22
N ASP A 157 -16.80 3.48 -57.93
CA ASP A 157 -17.26 4.77 -57.35
C ASP A 157 -16.18 5.87 -57.45
N ILE A 158 -14.90 5.47 -57.45
CA ILE A 158 -13.76 6.37 -57.47
C ILE A 158 -13.23 6.59 -58.89
N LEU A 159 -13.52 5.65 -59.81
CA LEU A 159 -13.09 5.76 -61.20
C LEU A 159 -13.82 6.90 -61.93
N THR A 160 -13.14 8.03 -62.09
CA THR A 160 -13.70 9.24 -62.72
C THR A 160 -13.71 9.22 -64.26
N LEU A 161 -13.12 8.19 -64.88
CA LEU A 161 -12.93 8.06 -66.32
C LEU A 161 -14.06 7.25 -66.96
N GLN A 162 -13.97 6.94 -68.26
CA GLN A 162 -14.95 6.05 -68.90
C GLN A 162 -14.69 4.57 -68.57
N SER A 163 -13.43 4.16 -68.62
CA SER A 163 -12.98 2.81 -68.28
C SER A 163 -11.50 2.79 -67.89
N ALA A 164 -11.07 1.69 -67.26
CA ALA A 164 -9.67 1.43 -66.95
C ALA A 164 -9.34 -0.07 -67.02
N TRP A 165 -8.10 -0.42 -67.37
CA TRP A 165 -7.64 -1.81 -67.28
C TRP A 165 -7.67 -2.32 -65.83
N ILE A 166 -8.11 -3.56 -65.68
CA ILE A 166 -8.00 -4.38 -64.46
C ILE A 166 -7.21 -5.66 -64.78
N GLY A 167 -6.85 -6.44 -63.76
CA GLY A 167 -5.92 -7.56 -63.89
C GLY A 167 -6.47 -8.82 -64.57
N LEU A 168 -7.75 -8.85 -64.95
CA LEU A 168 -8.36 -10.05 -65.52
C LEU A 168 -7.98 -10.20 -67.00
N THR A 169 -7.54 -11.41 -67.38
CA THR A 169 -7.15 -11.75 -68.76
C THR A 169 -7.29 -13.25 -69.02
N ASP A 170 -7.59 -13.63 -70.25
CA ASP A 170 -7.56 -15.01 -70.75
C ASP A 170 -6.55 -15.20 -71.90
N ASN A 171 -5.65 -14.23 -72.09
CA ASN A 171 -4.60 -14.25 -73.13
C ASN A 171 -3.67 -15.48 -73.06
N ALA A 172 -3.56 -16.12 -71.89
CA ALA A 172 -2.81 -17.36 -71.73
C ALA A 172 -3.60 -18.59 -72.23
N TRP A 173 -4.92 -18.58 -72.07
CA TRP A 173 -5.82 -19.69 -72.32
C TRP A 173 -7.20 -19.15 -72.70
N GLU A 174 -7.49 -19.11 -74.01
CA GLU A 174 -8.75 -18.60 -74.56
C GLU A 174 -9.99 -19.14 -73.81
N GLY A 175 -10.81 -18.23 -73.27
CA GLY A 175 -12.00 -18.56 -72.49
C GLY A 175 -11.77 -18.94 -71.01
N GLU A 176 -10.52 -18.99 -70.54
CA GLU A 176 -10.15 -19.20 -69.14
C GLU A 176 -9.53 -17.94 -68.53
N TYR A 177 -10.37 -17.11 -67.91
CA TYR A 177 -9.95 -15.88 -67.26
C TYR A 177 -9.21 -16.10 -65.94
N MET A 178 -8.08 -15.42 -65.80
CA MET A 178 -7.24 -15.40 -64.61
C MET A 178 -6.80 -13.97 -64.25
N TRP A 179 -6.62 -13.72 -62.95
CA TRP A 179 -6.11 -12.44 -62.45
C TRP A 179 -4.59 -12.36 -62.56
N ASP A 180 -4.09 -11.18 -62.90
CA ASP A 180 -2.66 -10.81 -62.90
C ASP A 180 -2.01 -11.07 -61.53
N SER A 181 -2.74 -10.86 -60.43
CA SER A 181 -2.26 -11.13 -59.07
C SER A 181 -2.10 -12.62 -58.74
N GLY A 182 -2.70 -13.50 -59.55
CA GLY A 182 -2.80 -14.94 -59.27
C GLY A 182 -3.95 -15.34 -58.34
N GLU A 183 -4.78 -14.38 -57.90
CA GLU A 183 -5.99 -14.66 -57.12
C GLU A 183 -7.01 -15.53 -57.87
N PRO A 184 -7.83 -16.31 -57.14
CA PRO A 184 -8.87 -17.12 -57.76
C PRO A 184 -9.97 -16.23 -58.35
N PHE A 185 -10.33 -16.52 -59.61
CA PHE A 185 -11.48 -15.88 -60.27
C PHE A 185 -12.81 -16.33 -59.65
N SER A 186 -13.22 -15.65 -58.58
CA SER A 186 -14.35 -16.03 -57.72
C SER A 186 -15.53 -15.07 -57.78
N TYR A 187 -15.34 -13.89 -58.37
CA TYR A 187 -16.34 -12.87 -58.58
C TYR A 187 -16.30 -12.39 -60.03
N SER A 188 -17.47 -12.09 -60.61
CA SER A 188 -17.55 -11.51 -61.94
C SER A 188 -18.61 -10.43 -62.00
N ASN A 189 -18.35 -9.38 -62.79
CA ASN A 189 -19.30 -8.31 -63.04
C ASN A 189 -19.35 -7.90 -64.52
N TRP A 190 -19.42 -8.89 -65.41
CA TRP A 190 -19.50 -8.65 -66.86
C TRP A 190 -20.68 -7.78 -67.26
N TYR A 191 -20.44 -6.86 -68.19
CA TYR A 191 -21.50 -6.12 -68.86
C TYR A 191 -22.43 -7.10 -69.61
N PRO A 192 -23.75 -6.87 -69.70
CA PRO A 192 -24.65 -7.77 -70.40
C PRO A 192 -24.20 -8.08 -71.84
N GLY A 193 -23.89 -9.35 -72.09
CA GLY A 193 -23.38 -9.83 -73.38
C GLY A 193 -21.86 -10.00 -73.45
N GLN A 194 -21.13 -9.75 -72.35
CA GLN A 194 -19.70 -9.99 -72.22
C GLN A 194 -19.38 -11.22 -71.36
N PRO A 195 -18.19 -11.83 -71.52
CA PRO A 195 -17.22 -11.56 -72.59
C PRO A 195 -17.72 -12.05 -73.95
N ASN A 196 -17.44 -11.32 -75.03
CA ASN A 196 -17.92 -11.64 -76.37
C ASN A 196 -16.82 -12.09 -77.34
N ASP A 197 -15.56 -11.98 -76.92
CA ASP A 197 -14.36 -12.34 -77.65
C ASP A 197 -14.44 -11.93 -79.13
N TYR A 198 -14.58 -10.62 -79.37
CA TYR A 198 -14.83 -10.12 -80.72
C TYR A 198 -13.65 -10.44 -81.67
N ASN A 199 -13.87 -11.42 -82.55
CA ASN A 199 -12.91 -12.00 -83.52
C ASN A 199 -11.79 -12.89 -82.93
N GLY A 200 -11.91 -13.42 -81.70
CA GLY A 200 -10.87 -14.30 -81.15
C GLY A 200 -9.61 -13.55 -80.71
N GLN A 201 -9.78 -12.35 -80.17
CA GLN A 201 -8.70 -11.36 -80.00
C GLN A 201 -8.91 -10.39 -78.82
N GLN A 202 -9.98 -10.56 -78.02
CA GLN A 202 -10.28 -9.66 -76.91
C GLN A 202 -9.91 -10.30 -75.58
N ASP A 203 -8.60 -10.32 -75.31
CA ASP A 203 -8.07 -11.18 -74.26
C ASP A 203 -7.85 -10.46 -72.91
N CYS A 204 -8.18 -9.17 -72.83
CA CYS A 204 -7.87 -8.29 -71.69
C CYS A 204 -9.11 -7.56 -71.20
N VAL A 205 -9.26 -7.35 -69.89
CA VAL A 205 -10.51 -6.84 -69.33
C VAL A 205 -10.37 -5.41 -68.81
N GLU A 206 -11.29 -4.55 -69.24
CA GLU A 206 -11.49 -3.21 -68.70
C GLU A 206 -12.71 -3.15 -67.77
N MET A 207 -12.60 -2.37 -66.69
CA MET A 207 -13.73 -1.98 -65.85
C MET A 207 -14.28 -0.64 -66.34
N LEU A 208 -15.58 -0.57 -66.60
CA LEU A 208 -16.31 0.66 -66.90
C LEU A 208 -16.61 1.44 -65.61
N ASN A 209 -16.82 2.75 -65.68
CA ASN A 209 -17.23 3.55 -64.52
C ASN A 209 -18.62 3.21 -63.94
N SER A 210 -19.40 2.38 -64.64
CA SER A 210 -20.61 1.77 -64.09
C SER A 210 -20.33 0.54 -63.21
N GLY A 211 -19.06 0.15 -63.07
CA GLY A 211 -18.58 -1.05 -62.38
C GLY A 211 -18.65 -2.34 -63.19
N TYR A 212 -19.26 -2.32 -64.38
CA TYR A 212 -19.35 -3.49 -65.27
C TYR A 212 -18.06 -3.72 -66.06
N TRP A 213 -17.78 -4.95 -66.45
CA TRP A 213 -16.56 -5.33 -67.15
C TRP A 213 -16.78 -5.62 -68.62
N ASN A 214 -15.77 -5.33 -69.42
CA ASN A 214 -15.74 -5.57 -70.86
C ASN A 214 -14.39 -6.21 -71.24
N ASP A 215 -14.43 -7.29 -72.03
CA ASP A 215 -13.25 -7.84 -72.68
C ASP A 215 -12.90 -6.99 -73.91
N GLN A 216 -11.60 -6.83 -74.14
CA GLN A 216 -11.08 -5.80 -75.03
C GLN A 216 -9.76 -6.22 -75.67
N TYR A 217 -9.51 -5.68 -76.87
CA TYR A 217 -8.27 -5.92 -77.59
C TYR A 217 -7.07 -5.37 -76.80
N ASN A 218 -6.04 -6.22 -76.63
CA ASN A 218 -4.82 -5.91 -75.87
C ASN A 218 -4.01 -4.70 -76.37
N HIS A 219 -4.26 -4.24 -77.61
CA HIS A 219 -3.53 -3.14 -78.25
C HIS A 219 -4.13 -1.75 -77.96
N TYR A 220 -5.31 -1.67 -77.32
CA TYR A 220 -5.84 -0.38 -76.88
C TYR A 220 -5.02 0.16 -75.71
N ASN A 221 -4.82 1.48 -75.71
CA ASN A 221 -4.21 2.16 -74.59
C ASN A 221 -5.31 2.74 -73.70
N LEU A 222 -5.43 2.24 -72.47
CA LEU A 222 -6.35 2.73 -71.45
C LEU A 222 -5.57 3.10 -70.18
N GLU A 223 -6.13 4.01 -69.39
CA GLU A 223 -5.69 4.18 -68.00
C GLU A 223 -5.99 2.88 -67.23
N PHE A 224 -5.34 2.66 -66.09
CA PHE A 224 -5.34 1.36 -65.44
C PHE A 224 -5.27 1.48 -63.93
N ILE A 225 -5.88 0.52 -63.25
CA ILE A 225 -5.92 0.48 -61.79
C ILE A 225 -4.83 -0.46 -61.30
N MET A 226 -3.90 0.07 -60.52
CA MET A 226 -2.90 -0.68 -59.80
C MET A 226 -3.41 -0.98 -58.40
N GLU A 227 -3.26 -2.22 -57.97
CA GLU A 227 -3.45 -2.67 -56.60
C GLU A 227 -2.08 -2.97 -56.00
N LEU A 228 -1.82 -2.39 -54.83
CA LEU A 228 -0.56 -2.49 -54.12
C LEU A 228 -0.81 -3.18 -52.76
N PRO A 229 -0.35 -4.44 -52.56
CA PRO A 229 -0.53 -5.13 -51.28
C PRO A 229 0.33 -4.49 -50.19
N CYS A 230 -0.24 -4.34 -48.98
CA CYS A 230 0.51 -3.86 -47.81
C CYS A 230 1.08 -5.03 -46.99
N GLY A 231 2.28 -4.88 -46.42
CA GLY A 231 2.76 -5.66 -45.27
C GLY A 231 2.30 -5.02 -43.95
N ASN A 232 1.93 -5.83 -42.94
CA ASN A 232 1.67 -5.33 -41.59
C ASN A 232 2.42 -6.11 -40.51
N VAL A 233 2.80 -5.40 -39.44
CA VAL A 233 3.38 -5.98 -38.22
C VAL A 233 2.25 -6.21 -37.23
N GLU A 234 2.02 -7.45 -36.83
CA GLU A 234 0.97 -7.86 -35.90
C GLU A 234 1.59 -8.37 -34.60
N GLN A 235 1.07 -7.94 -33.45
CA GLN A 235 1.41 -8.56 -32.17
C GLN A 235 0.69 -9.92 -32.07
N ILE A 236 1.46 -11.00 -31.95
CA ILE A 236 0.92 -12.37 -31.93
C ILE A 236 0.96 -13.02 -30.54
N ALA A 237 1.69 -12.43 -29.59
CA ALA A 237 1.75 -12.91 -28.20
C ALA A 237 2.18 -11.82 -27.21
N GLY A 238 1.91 -12.08 -25.93
CA GLY A 238 2.29 -11.22 -24.82
C GLY A 238 1.31 -10.08 -24.54
N PRO A 239 1.57 -9.28 -23.50
CA PRO A 239 0.76 -8.11 -23.13
C PRO A 239 0.85 -6.99 -24.17
N SER A 240 -0.17 -6.14 -24.28
CA SER A 240 -0.19 -5.00 -25.22
C SER A 240 0.56 -3.78 -24.67
N PRO A 241 1.09 -2.89 -25.52
CA PRO A 241 1.67 -1.61 -25.07
C PRO A 241 0.70 -0.82 -24.19
N GLY A 242 1.21 -0.25 -23.09
CA GLY A 242 0.41 0.47 -22.09
C GLY A 242 -0.31 -0.43 -21.06
N SER A 243 -0.07 -1.74 -21.06
CA SER A 243 -0.66 -2.67 -20.08
C SER A 243 -0.10 -2.45 -18.67
N TYR A 244 -0.95 -2.69 -17.66
CA TYR A 244 -0.51 -2.81 -16.27
C TYR A 244 -0.03 -4.24 -15.99
N LEU A 245 1.23 -4.41 -15.64
CA LEU A 245 1.87 -5.72 -15.46
C LEU A 245 2.40 -5.88 -14.04
N GLN A 246 2.15 -7.05 -13.44
CA GLN A 246 2.62 -7.39 -12.10
C GLN A 246 4.06 -7.91 -12.14
N ALA A 247 4.70 -8.11 -10.98
CA ALA A 247 6.00 -8.77 -10.90
C ALA A 247 5.98 -10.11 -11.64
N GLY A 248 6.98 -10.35 -12.48
CA GLY A 248 7.03 -11.51 -13.38
C GLY A 248 7.81 -11.23 -14.66
N SER A 249 7.95 -12.27 -15.48
CA SER A 249 8.54 -12.18 -16.81
C SER A 249 7.46 -12.40 -17.87
N TYR A 250 7.45 -11.54 -18.89
CA TYR A 250 6.49 -11.57 -19.98
C TYR A 250 7.22 -11.50 -21.32
N THR A 251 7.00 -12.50 -22.17
CA THR A 251 7.48 -12.48 -23.55
C THR A 251 6.45 -11.81 -24.46
N VAL A 252 6.85 -10.75 -25.15
CA VAL A 252 6.05 -10.10 -26.21
C VAL A 252 6.58 -10.56 -27.57
N SER A 253 5.68 -10.89 -28.51
CA SER A 253 6.09 -11.33 -29.86
C SER A 253 5.29 -10.65 -30.97
N TYR A 254 6.00 -10.26 -32.02
CA TYR A 254 5.46 -9.64 -33.23
C TYR A 254 5.79 -10.49 -34.46
N LYS A 255 4.92 -10.45 -35.46
CA LYS A 255 5.08 -11.13 -36.75
C LYS A 255 4.80 -10.16 -37.88
N VAL A 256 5.63 -10.19 -38.92
CA VAL A 256 5.30 -9.57 -40.21
C VAL A 256 4.38 -10.51 -40.98
N ASN A 257 3.20 -10.02 -41.37
CA ASN A 257 2.39 -10.66 -42.40
C ASN A 257 2.64 -9.89 -43.71
N ASP A 258 3.57 -10.37 -44.53
CA ASP A 258 3.76 -9.92 -45.91
C ASP A 258 3.74 -11.12 -46.86
N GLN A 259 3.45 -10.89 -48.14
CA GLN A 259 3.50 -11.93 -49.17
C GLN A 259 4.93 -12.26 -49.63
N CYS A 260 5.93 -11.56 -49.07
CA CYS A 260 7.30 -11.54 -49.55
C CYS A 260 8.30 -12.28 -48.64
N SER A 261 7.93 -12.66 -47.41
CA SER A 261 8.86 -13.23 -46.45
C SER A 261 8.31 -14.39 -45.61
N TYR A 262 9.17 -15.38 -45.42
CA TYR A 262 9.00 -16.50 -44.53
C TYR A 262 9.10 -16.03 -43.07
N ASN A 263 8.04 -16.23 -42.26
CA ASN A 263 8.10 -16.46 -40.81
C ASN A 263 9.04 -15.54 -39.96
N ASN A 264 9.09 -14.24 -40.24
CA ASN A 264 9.85 -13.29 -39.42
C ASN A 264 9.06 -12.94 -38.16
N ILE A 265 9.28 -13.71 -37.10
CA ILE A 265 8.82 -13.40 -35.73
C ILE A 265 9.98 -12.72 -35.00
N CYS A 266 9.71 -11.63 -34.30
CA CYS A 266 10.64 -11.07 -33.32
C CYS A 266 9.97 -11.05 -31.94
N SER A 267 10.76 -11.29 -30.89
CA SER A 267 10.30 -11.33 -29.50
C SER A 267 11.28 -10.59 -28.61
N PHE A 268 10.76 -9.97 -27.55
CA PHE A 268 11.55 -9.36 -26.48
C PHE A 268 10.89 -9.63 -25.12
N GLU A 269 11.68 -9.52 -24.05
CA GLU A 269 11.26 -9.82 -22.69
C GLU A 269 10.96 -8.55 -21.90
N ILE A 270 9.87 -8.57 -21.13
CA ILE A 270 9.57 -7.58 -20.10
C ILE A 270 9.76 -8.27 -18.75
N ASN A 271 10.79 -7.86 -18.02
CA ASN A 271 11.10 -8.38 -16.69
C ASN A 271 10.75 -7.32 -15.64
N ILE A 272 9.73 -7.63 -14.82
CA ILE A 272 9.34 -6.79 -13.70
C ILE A 272 9.79 -7.50 -12.42
N THR A 273 10.86 -7.02 -11.81
CA THR A 273 11.33 -7.58 -10.54
C THR A 273 10.44 -7.09 -9.39
N GLY A 274 10.20 -7.99 -8.43
CA GLY A 274 9.59 -7.64 -7.16
C GLY A 274 10.49 -6.62 -6.44
N GLY A 275 9.88 -5.52 -6.00
CA GLY A 275 10.48 -4.56 -5.09
C GLY A 275 9.95 -4.82 -3.70
N LEU A 276 10.84 -5.21 -2.79
CA LEU A 276 10.62 -5.19 -1.36
C LEU A 276 11.39 -3.99 -0.81
N ASN A 277 10.71 -3.14 -0.04
CA ASN A 277 11.35 -2.04 0.66
C ASN A 277 10.94 -2.08 2.13
N ILE A 278 11.92 -1.91 3.01
CA ILE A 278 11.76 -1.98 4.46
C ILE A 278 12.18 -0.66 5.08
N THR A 279 11.38 -0.14 6.02
CA THR A 279 11.71 1.02 6.85
C THR A 279 11.73 0.58 8.30
N CYS A 280 12.94 0.56 8.87
CA CYS A 280 13.17 0.19 10.26
C CYS A 280 12.67 1.27 11.23
N PRO A 281 12.39 0.89 12.49
CA PRO A 281 12.29 1.84 13.59
C PRO A 281 13.53 2.73 13.68
N GLN A 282 13.36 3.92 14.24
CA GLN A 282 14.49 4.79 14.57
C GLN A 282 15.28 4.22 15.76
N ASP A 283 16.55 4.60 15.86
CA ASP A 283 17.37 4.28 17.03
C ASP A 283 16.69 4.78 18.32
N ILE A 284 16.67 3.92 19.34
CA ILE A 284 16.03 4.17 20.63
C ILE A 284 17.12 4.49 21.65
N VAL A 285 16.97 5.62 22.33
CA VAL A 285 17.80 5.98 23.48
C VAL A 285 16.86 6.11 24.67
N VAL A 286 17.14 5.35 25.73
CA VAL A 286 16.31 5.31 26.94
C VAL A 286 17.19 5.32 28.18
N THR A 287 16.67 5.92 29.24
CA THR A 287 17.33 5.95 30.54
C THR A 287 16.49 5.16 31.55
N PRO A 288 17.10 4.30 32.38
CA PRO A 288 16.38 3.64 33.47
C PRO A 288 15.75 4.63 34.44
N PRO A 289 14.56 4.32 34.99
CA PRO A 289 13.94 5.13 36.05
C PRO A 289 14.89 5.33 37.23
N ALA A 290 14.73 6.45 37.96
CA ALA A 290 15.53 6.74 39.14
C ALA A 290 15.56 5.54 40.11
N GLY A 291 16.75 5.17 40.58
CA GLY A 291 16.95 4.02 41.47
C GLY A 291 16.87 2.63 40.80
N SER A 292 16.54 2.53 39.51
CA SER A 292 16.59 1.29 38.74
C SER A 292 17.86 1.21 37.89
N ASN A 293 18.43 0.02 37.78
CA ASN A 293 19.50 -0.27 36.82
C ASN A 293 18.97 -0.97 35.56
N ASN A 294 17.65 -1.06 35.36
CA ASN A 294 17.06 -1.68 34.19
C ASN A 294 15.86 -0.88 33.68
N VAL A 295 15.58 -0.96 32.38
CA VAL A 295 14.44 -0.33 31.72
C VAL A 295 13.75 -1.31 30.78
N GLN A 296 12.43 -1.32 30.76
CA GLN A 296 11.66 -2.07 29.77
C GLN A 296 11.57 -1.25 28.48
N VAL A 297 11.95 -1.82 27.35
CA VAL A 297 11.96 -1.12 26.05
C VAL A 297 10.99 -1.78 25.08
N ASN A 298 10.15 -0.98 24.43
CA ASN A 298 9.19 -1.42 23.41
C ASN A 298 9.39 -0.63 22.11
N TRP A 299 9.08 -1.26 20.98
CA TRP A 299 9.06 -0.62 19.65
C TRP A 299 8.02 -1.31 18.77
N ASN A 300 7.61 -0.63 17.70
CA ASN A 300 6.80 -1.23 16.64
C ASN A 300 7.70 -1.99 15.68
N GLU A 301 7.20 -3.06 15.09
CA GLU A 301 7.90 -3.78 14.01
C GLU A 301 8.19 -2.88 12.79
N PRO A 302 9.20 -3.20 11.96
CA PRO A 302 9.48 -2.45 10.74
C PRO A 302 8.26 -2.36 9.83
N SER A 303 8.05 -1.19 9.23
CA SER A 303 7.09 -1.06 8.14
C SER A 303 7.74 -1.48 6.83
N TYR A 304 6.95 -2.05 5.91
CA TYR A 304 7.44 -2.54 4.64
C TYR A 304 6.43 -2.28 3.52
N SER A 305 6.92 -2.33 2.28
CA SER A 305 6.11 -2.39 1.08
C SER A 305 6.70 -3.44 0.15
N SER A 306 5.91 -4.43 -0.25
CA SER A 306 6.24 -5.36 -1.34
C SER A 306 5.24 -5.21 -2.47
N CYS A 307 5.69 -5.42 -3.70
CA CYS A 307 4.84 -5.53 -4.87
C CYS A 307 4.63 -6.98 -5.34
N CYS A 308 5.04 -7.96 -4.52
CA CYS A 308 4.65 -9.34 -4.71
C CYS A 308 3.16 -9.50 -4.31
N GLY A 309 2.28 -9.58 -5.32
CA GLY A 309 0.82 -9.48 -5.14
C GLY A 309 0.05 -10.81 -5.15
N GLN A 310 0.70 -11.96 -4.95
CA GLN A 310 0.03 -13.29 -5.01
C GLN A 310 -0.45 -13.79 -3.62
N CYS A 311 -0.60 -12.89 -2.67
CA CYS A 311 -0.79 -13.17 -1.25
C CYS A 311 -1.68 -12.06 -0.67
N SER A 312 -2.42 -12.36 0.40
CA SER A 312 -3.46 -11.46 0.90
C SER A 312 -2.92 -10.57 2.02
N ASN A 313 -3.07 -9.24 1.96
CA ASN A 313 -2.77 -8.32 3.07
C ASN A 313 -3.90 -8.24 4.12
N GLY A 314 -4.52 -9.38 4.46
CA GLY A 314 -5.61 -9.48 5.44
C GLY A 314 -6.70 -8.41 5.36
N ASN A 315 -7.61 -8.51 4.36
CA ASN A 315 -8.95 -7.87 4.27
C ASN A 315 -9.47 -7.77 2.81
N ASN A 316 -8.82 -8.40 1.84
CA ASN A 316 -9.25 -8.34 0.45
C ASN A 316 -10.49 -9.21 0.23
N TYR A 317 -11.54 -8.62 -0.35
CA TYR A 317 -12.73 -9.35 -0.78
C TYR A 317 -12.35 -10.32 -1.91
N ILE A 318 -12.41 -11.62 -1.65
CA ILE A 318 -12.28 -12.66 -2.67
C ILE A 318 -13.70 -13.11 -3.07
N PRO A 319 -14.12 -12.89 -4.33
CA PRO A 319 -15.44 -13.33 -4.80
C PRO A 319 -15.63 -14.83 -4.55
N GLY A 320 -16.73 -15.19 -3.89
CA GLY A 320 -17.01 -16.60 -3.56
C GLY A 320 -16.45 -17.08 -2.22
N PHE A 321 -15.81 -16.22 -1.44
CA PHE A 321 -15.26 -16.58 -0.13
C PHE A 321 -15.69 -15.61 0.99
N VAL A 322 -15.61 -16.12 2.22
CA VAL A 322 -15.79 -15.39 3.48
C VAL A 322 -14.47 -15.41 4.23
N TYR A 323 -13.95 -14.24 4.60
CA TYR A 323 -12.71 -14.14 5.37
C TYR A 323 -12.90 -14.75 6.77
N MET A 324 -12.05 -15.71 7.13
CA MET A 324 -12.08 -16.42 8.41
C MET A 324 -11.10 -15.80 9.42
N GLY A 325 -10.11 -15.03 8.97
CA GLY A 325 -9.10 -14.38 9.81
C GLY A 325 -7.68 -14.80 9.44
N SER A 326 -6.72 -14.38 10.27
CA SER A 326 -5.30 -14.68 10.11
C SER A 326 -4.76 -15.49 11.29
N PHE A 327 -3.88 -16.45 11.02
CA PHE A 327 -3.19 -17.24 12.02
C PHE A 327 -1.76 -17.54 11.55
N ASN A 328 -0.77 -17.25 12.40
CA ASN A 328 0.65 -17.58 12.21
C ASN A 328 1.25 -17.20 10.82
N GLY A 329 0.91 -16.03 10.30
CA GLY A 329 1.42 -15.59 9.00
C GLY A 329 0.67 -16.14 7.79
N HIS A 330 -0.55 -16.67 8.00
CA HIS A 330 -1.46 -17.13 6.95
C HIS A 330 -2.85 -16.52 7.13
N HIS A 331 -3.54 -16.27 6.03
CA HIS A 331 -4.90 -15.79 5.93
C HIS A 331 -5.83 -16.88 5.39
N TYR A 332 -6.97 -17.07 6.06
CA TYR A 332 -7.90 -18.15 5.74
C TYR A 332 -9.24 -17.61 5.26
N TYR A 333 -9.80 -18.30 4.27
CA TYR A 333 -11.03 -17.92 3.59
C TYR A 333 -11.91 -19.16 3.39
N GLY A 334 -13.13 -19.14 3.91
CA GLY A 334 -14.09 -20.22 3.73
C GLY A 334 -14.92 -19.99 2.46
N SER A 335 -14.96 -20.96 1.55
CA SER A 335 -15.75 -20.85 0.32
C SER A 335 -17.25 -20.81 0.62
N ASN A 336 -17.99 -20.03 -0.17
CA ASN A 336 -19.46 -20.01 -0.14
C ASN A 336 -20.10 -21.02 -1.10
N GLN A 337 -19.28 -21.68 -1.92
CA GLN A 337 -19.67 -22.70 -2.89
C GLN A 337 -18.98 -24.02 -2.56
N THR A 338 -19.61 -25.12 -2.96
CA THR A 338 -19.07 -26.46 -2.77
C THR A 338 -18.33 -26.93 -4.02
N ALA A 339 -17.29 -27.73 -3.84
CA ALA A 339 -16.51 -28.31 -4.93
C ALA A 339 -16.05 -29.73 -4.55
N THR A 340 -15.67 -30.54 -5.55
CA THR A 340 -14.88 -31.75 -5.30
C THR A 340 -13.49 -31.34 -4.83
N TRP A 341 -12.81 -32.18 -4.05
CA TRP A 341 -11.50 -31.83 -3.48
C TRP A 341 -10.47 -31.38 -4.55
N PRO A 342 -10.31 -32.08 -5.71
CA PRO A 342 -9.36 -31.63 -6.74
C PRO A 342 -9.73 -30.28 -7.36
N SER A 343 -11.03 -30.01 -7.54
CA SER A 343 -11.50 -28.74 -8.07
C SER A 343 -11.30 -27.61 -7.05
N ALA A 344 -11.49 -27.90 -5.76
CA ALA A 344 -11.24 -26.97 -4.68
C ALA A 344 -9.75 -26.61 -4.60
N GLN A 345 -8.85 -27.60 -4.64
CA GLN A 345 -7.41 -27.37 -4.67
C GLN A 345 -6.97 -26.57 -5.90
N ALA A 346 -7.47 -26.92 -7.09
CA ALA A 346 -7.16 -26.17 -8.31
C ALA A 346 -7.63 -24.71 -8.23
N HIS A 347 -8.81 -24.47 -7.64
CA HIS A 347 -9.32 -23.11 -7.45
C HIS A 347 -8.47 -22.34 -6.42
N CYS A 348 -8.10 -22.94 -5.29
CA CYS A 348 -7.20 -22.30 -4.32
C CYS A 348 -5.86 -21.95 -4.97
N THR A 349 -5.29 -22.86 -5.77
CA THR A 349 -4.04 -22.65 -6.50
C THR A 349 -4.16 -21.48 -7.49
N SER A 350 -5.29 -21.36 -8.19
CA SER A 350 -5.54 -20.24 -9.12
C SER A 350 -5.65 -18.87 -8.44
N LEU A 351 -5.87 -18.85 -7.12
CA LEU A 351 -5.96 -17.65 -6.29
C LEU A 351 -4.64 -17.33 -5.58
N GLY A 352 -3.55 -18.05 -5.90
CA GLY A 352 -2.23 -17.87 -5.27
C GLY A 352 -2.09 -18.56 -3.91
N GLY A 353 -3.02 -19.45 -3.55
CA GLY A 353 -2.99 -20.18 -2.27
C GLY A 353 -3.19 -21.68 -2.43
N GLN A 354 -3.70 -22.31 -1.39
CA GLN A 354 -3.90 -23.76 -1.34
C GLN A 354 -5.08 -24.12 -0.44
N LEU A 355 -5.52 -25.38 -0.45
CA LEU A 355 -6.38 -25.89 0.61
C LEU A 355 -5.63 -25.86 1.94
N ALA A 356 -6.33 -25.45 3.01
CA ALA A 356 -5.72 -25.24 4.31
C ALA A 356 -4.94 -26.45 4.83
N VAL A 357 -3.71 -26.19 5.23
CA VAL A 357 -2.80 -27.10 5.93
C VAL A 357 -2.92 -26.83 7.42
N ILE A 358 -2.88 -27.88 8.24
CA ILE A 358 -3.08 -27.76 9.69
C ILE A 358 -1.94 -28.46 10.41
N ASN A 359 -1.02 -27.67 10.96
CA ASN A 359 0.21 -28.14 11.59
C ASN A 359 0.17 -28.05 13.13
N SER A 360 -0.89 -27.49 13.71
CA SER A 360 -1.03 -27.37 15.17
C SER A 360 -2.46 -27.48 15.68
N ALA A 361 -2.60 -27.84 16.97
CA ALA A 361 -3.90 -27.85 17.65
C ALA A 361 -4.55 -26.45 17.75
N ALA A 362 -3.73 -25.40 17.85
CA ALA A 362 -4.20 -24.01 17.91
C ALA A 362 -4.80 -23.57 16.58
N GLU A 363 -4.11 -23.86 15.47
CA GLU A 363 -4.58 -23.63 14.11
C GLU A 363 -5.86 -24.41 13.81
N ASN A 364 -5.91 -25.69 14.19
CA ASN A 364 -7.11 -26.52 14.04
C ASN A 364 -8.33 -25.92 14.75
N THR A 365 -8.12 -25.44 15.98
CA THR A 365 -9.17 -24.78 16.78
C THR A 365 -9.59 -23.45 16.15
N PHE A 366 -8.63 -22.68 15.65
CA PHE A 366 -8.89 -21.44 14.93
C PHE A 366 -9.79 -21.69 13.72
N LEU A 367 -9.43 -22.59 12.81
CA LEU A 367 -10.21 -22.85 11.60
C LEU A 367 -11.60 -23.40 11.89
N SER A 368 -11.69 -24.42 12.76
CA SER A 368 -12.97 -25.05 13.10
C SER A 368 -13.95 -24.10 13.76
N SER A 369 -13.47 -23.18 14.62
CA SER A 369 -14.34 -22.19 15.28
C SER A 369 -14.88 -21.10 14.33
N HIS A 370 -14.24 -20.91 13.16
CA HIS A 370 -14.66 -19.93 12.15
C HIS A 370 -15.46 -20.55 11.00
N LEU A 371 -15.67 -21.88 10.99
CA LEU A 371 -16.51 -22.52 10.00
C LEU A 371 -17.98 -22.08 10.16
N THR A 372 -18.53 -21.54 9.08
CA THR A 372 -19.97 -21.21 8.99
C THR A 372 -20.82 -22.39 8.55
N THR A 373 -20.17 -23.48 8.11
CA THR A 373 -20.76 -24.73 7.63
C THR A 373 -20.44 -25.89 8.59
N GLN A 374 -21.05 -27.06 8.40
CA GLN A 374 -20.77 -28.24 9.24
C GLN A 374 -19.36 -28.80 9.00
N THR A 375 -18.85 -28.65 7.78
CA THR A 375 -17.59 -29.23 7.32
C THR A 375 -17.03 -28.41 6.16
N ALA A 376 -15.72 -28.50 5.93
CA ALA A 376 -15.04 -27.97 4.77
C ALA A 376 -13.82 -28.82 4.40
N TRP A 377 -13.46 -28.87 3.11
CA TRP A 377 -12.21 -29.50 2.67
C TRP A 377 -10.98 -28.78 3.23
N ILE A 378 -9.99 -29.59 3.60
CA ILE A 378 -8.62 -29.19 3.95
C ILE A 378 -7.63 -29.92 3.05
N GLY A 379 -6.37 -29.48 3.02
CA GLY A 379 -5.37 -29.92 2.07
C GLY A 379 -4.76 -31.31 2.29
N LEU A 380 -5.34 -32.15 3.14
CA LEU A 380 -4.81 -33.48 3.43
C LEU A 380 -5.45 -34.54 2.52
N SER A 381 -4.64 -35.40 1.90
CA SER A 381 -5.11 -36.53 1.10
C SER A 381 -4.10 -37.67 1.04
N ASP A 382 -4.54 -38.90 0.87
CA ASP A 382 -3.69 -40.07 0.58
C ASP A 382 -3.91 -40.62 -0.85
N PHE A 383 -4.60 -39.87 -1.71
CA PHE A 383 -4.86 -40.22 -3.11
C PHE A 383 -3.62 -40.68 -3.90
N ALA A 384 -2.46 -40.08 -3.62
CA ALA A 384 -1.21 -40.44 -4.28
C ALA A 384 -0.65 -41.81 -3.82
N SER A 385 -0.94 -42.21 -2.59
CA SER A 385 -0.48 -43.47 -1.99
C SER A 385 -1.41 -43.85 -0.84
N GLU A 386 -2.32 -44.78 -1.10
CA GLU A 386 -3.28 -45.34 -0.13
C GLU A 386 -2.64 -45.61 1.25
N GLY A 387 -3.26 -45.06 2.30
CA GLY A 387 -2.80 -45.14 3.68
C GLY A 387 -1.67 -44.19 4.05
N HIS A 388 -1.21 -43.35 3.12
CA HIS A 388 -0.16 -42.35 3.33
C HIS A 388 -0.65 -40.93 3.04
N PHE A 389 -1.26 -40.32 4.06
CA PHE A 389 -1.76 -38.95 3.98
C PHE A 389 -0.64 -37.92 3.88
N THR A 390 -0.78 -37.01 2.91
CA THR A 390 0.16 -35.93 2.60
C THR A 390 -0.59 -34.61 2.42
N TRP A 391 0.02 -33.52 2.88
CA TRP A 391 -0.49 -32.17 2.67
C TRP A 391 -0.19 -31.70 1.24
N VAL A 392 -1.06 -30.86 0.69
CA VAL A 392 -0.90 -30.25 -0.64
C VAL A 392 0.38 -29.41 -0.80
N ASN A 393 0.93 -28.86 0.30
CA ASN A 393 2.20 -28.13 0.29
C ASN A 393 3.44 -29.01 0.50
N GLY A 394 3.25 -30.31 0.74
CA GLY A 394 4.32 -31.26 1.01
C GLY A 394 4.84 -31.26 2.46
N ASP A 395 4.23 -30.51 3.38
CA ASP A 395 4.62 -30.52 4.79
C ASP A 395 4.51 -31.91 5.40
N PRO A 396 5.39 -32.25 6.37
CA PRO A 396 5.25 -33.49 7.13
C PRO A 396 3.96 -33.45 7.96
N LEU A 397 3.23 -34.57 7.99
CA LEU A 397 2.04 -34.72 8.83
C LEU A 397 2.41 -34.81 10.32
N SER A 398 2.64 -33.65 10.96
CA SER A 398 3.05 -33.52 12.36
C SER A 398 1.89 -33.51 13.35
N TYR A 399 0.69 -33.18 12.88
CA TYR A 399 -0.52 -33.04 13.68
C TYR A 399 -1.69 -33.74 12.99
N THR A 400 -2.55 -34.40 13.78
CA THR A 400 -3.81 -34.98 13.30
C THR A 400 -4.90 -34.79 14.36
N ASN A 401 -6.15 -34.68 13.92
CA ASN A 401 -7.30 -34.64 14.82
C ASN A 401 -8.48 -35.45 14.29
N TRP A 402 -8.26 -36.72 13.97
CA TRP A 402 -9.29 -37.60 13.43
C TRP A 402 -10.51 -37.75 14.35
N TYR A 403 -11.70 -37.77 13.76
CA TYR A 403 -12.92 -38.16 14.45
C TYR A 403 -12.79 -39.62 14.95
N PRO A 404 -13.33 -39.98 16.13
CA PRO A 404 -13.22 -41.35 16.63
C PRO A 404 -13.65 -42.40 15.61
N GLY A 405 -12.70 -43.25 15.20
CA GLY A 405 -12.89 -44.28 14.19
C GLY A 405 -12.46 -43.90 12.78
N GLN A 406 -11.87 -42.72 12.57
CA GLN A 406 -11.30 -42.26 11.30
C GLN A 406 -9.76 -42.23 11.31
N PRO A 407 -9.10 -42.24 10.13
CA PRO A 407 -9.69 -42.50 8.82
C PRO A 407 -10.10 -43.98 8.68
N ASN A 408 -11.25 -44.25 8.07
CA ASN A 408 -11.79 -45.62 7.96
C ASN A 408 -11.71 -46.20 6.55
N ASN A 409 -11.31 -45.37 5.59
CA ASN A 409 -11.24 -45.65 4.16
C ASN A 409 -12.43 -46.50 3.67
N TYR A 410 -13.66 -46.04 3.93
CA TYR A 410 -14.85 -46.82 3.66
C TYR A 410 -14.92 -47.21 2.18
N GLY A 411 -14.94 -48.52 1.92
CA GLY A 411 -15.00 -49.04 0.54
C GLY A 411 -13.73 -48.83 -0.29
N SER A 412 -12.58 -48.51 0.33
CA SER A 412 -11.29 -48.34 -0.34
C SER A 412 -11.26 -47.25 -1.40
N GLY A 413 -11.74 -46.05 -1.08
CA GLY A 413 -11.70 -44.90 -1.98
C GLY A 413 -12.04 -43.56 -1.33
N GLN A 414 -11.89 -43.47 -0.01
CA GLN A 414 -12.03 -42.20 0.71
C GLN A 414 -10.66 -41.59 0.93
N ASP A 415 -10.21 -40.85 -0.08
CA ASP A 415 -8.80 -40.44 -0.14
C ASP A 415 -8.56 -38.98 0.31
N TYR A 416 -9.63 -38.24 0.64
CA TYR A 416 -9.61 -36.78 0.81
C TYR A 416 -10.19 -36.38 2.16
N VAL A 417 -9.61 -35.37 2.81
CA VAL A 417 -9.94 -35.07 4.21
C VAL A 417 -10.75 -33.79 4.36
N GLU A 418 -11.80 -33.87 5.15
CA GLU A 418 -12.64 -32.74 5.57
C GLU A 418 -12.43 -32.40 7.05
N LEU A 419 -12.46 -31.11 7.38
CA LEU A 419 -12.50 -30.57 8.75
C LEU A 419 -13.95 -30.27 9.14
N MET A 420 -14.39 -30.87 10.25
CA MET A 420 -15.69 -30.57 10.85
C MET A 420 -15.64 -29.33 11.75
N ASN A 421 -16.77 -28.66 11.94
CA ASN A 421 -16.89 -27.52 12.86
C ASN A 421 -16.69 -27.89 14.36
N THR A 422 -16.62 -29.18 14.68
CA THR A 422 -16.19 -29.68 16.00
C THR A 422 -14.66 -29.74 16.15
N GLY A 423 -13.91 -29.47 15.07
CA GLY A 423 -12.46 -29.59 15.01
C GLY A 423 -11.94 -30.96 14.58
N TYR A 424 -12.80 -31.97 14.45
CA TYR A 424 -12.39 -33.33 14.07
C TYR A 424 -12.31 -33.51 12.56
N TRP A 425 -11.46 -34.44 12.11
CA TRP A 425 -11.24 -34.75 10.69
C TRP A 425 -11.92 -36.04 10.27
N ASN A 426 -12.33 -36.11 9.02
CA ASN A 426 -12.93 -37.28 8.41
C ASN A 426 -12.42 -37.46 6.98
N ASP A 427 -12.16 -38.70 6.56
CA ASP A 427 -11.84 -39.05 5.19
C ASP A 427 -13.12 -39.26 4.35
N GLN A 428 -13.04 -38.87 3.08
CA GLN A 428 -14.18 -38.76 2.18
C GLN A 428 -13.82 -39.08 0.73
N TYR A 429 -14.86 -39.43 -0.03
CA TYR A 429 -14.76 -39.73 -1.45
C TYR A 429 -14.52 -38.48 -2.31
N ASN A 430 -13.82 -38.65 -3.44
CA ASN A 430 -13.58 -37.59 -4.42
C ASN A 430 -14.87 -36.97 -5.00
N TYR A 431 -15.95 -37.76 -5.11
CA TYR A 431 -17.21 -37.30 -5.68
C TYR A 431 -18.07 -36.49 -4.70
N SER A 432 -17.68 -36.42 -3.42
CA SER A 432 -18.34 -35.56 -2.45
C SER A 432 -18.08 -34.09 -2.76
N SER A 433 -19.07 -33.24 -2.51
CA SER A 433 -18.98 -31.80 -2.75
C SER A 433 -19.16 -31.06 -1.44
N HIS A 434 -18.11 -30.37 -0.99
CA HIS A 434 -18.10 -29.62 0.26
C HIS A 434 -17.58 -28.20 0.03
N PRO A 435 -17.93 -27.25 0.91
CA PRO A 435 -17.17 -26.01 1.05
C PRO A 435 -15.70 -26.33 1.34
N TYR A 436 -14.82 -25.36 1.18
CA TYR A 436 -13.38 -25.58 1.34
C TYR A 436 -12.70 -24.33 1.89
N ILE A 437 -11.59 -24.54 2.59
CA ILE A 437 -10.83 -23.47 3.20
C ILE A 437 -9.63 -23.17 2.30
N LEU A 438 -9.62 -21.96 1.74
CA LEU A 438 -8.44 -21.38 1.10
C LEU A 438 -7.52 -20.84 2.18
N GLU A 439 -6.26 -21.23 2.12
CA GLU A 439 -5.14 -20.68 2.86
C GLU A 439 -4.25 -19.88 1.89
N LEU A 440 -3.99 -18.62 2.25
CA LEU A 440 -3.06 -17.73 1.58
C LEU A 440 -2.00 -17.33 2.60
N SER A 441 -0.72 -17.53 2.31
CA SER A 441 0.35 -17.01 3.16
C SER A 441 0.37 -15.47 3.14
N ASP A 442 0.86 -14.86 4.22
CA ASP A 442 1.13 -13.42 4.28
C ASP A 442 2.11 -13.06 3.17
N CYS A 443 1.89 -11.89 2.56
CA CYS A 443 2.76 -11.45 1.48
C CYS A 443 4.20 -11.19 1.86
N VAL A 444 4.43 -10.99 3.14
CA VAL A 444 5.71 -10.56 3.66
C VAL A 444 5.86 -11.17 5.04
N GLN A 445 6.86 -12.02 5.20
CA GLN A 445 7.29 -12.58 6.48
C GLN A 445 8.25 -11.60 7.14
N VAL A 446 7.99 -11.21 8.38
CA VAL A 446 8.86 -10.32 9.17
C VAL A 446 9.45 -11.11 10.33
N ASN A 447 10.76 -11.34 10.29
CA ASN A 447 11.47 -12.13 11.27
C ASN A 447 12.49 -11.27 12.01
N GLN A 448 12.39 -11.21 13.34
CA GLN A 448 13.48 -10.66 14.14
C GLN A 448 14.61 -11.70 14.26
N ILE A 449 15.69 -11.50 13.52
CA ILE A 449 16.82 -12.45 13.45
C ILE A 449 17.92 -12.13 14.48
N SER A 450 17.91 -10.95 15.10
CA SER A 450 18.87 -10.58 16.15
C SER A 450 18.35 -9.52 17.12
N GLY A 451 19.00 -9.44 18.29
CA GLY A 451 18.71 -8.47 19.34
C GLY A 451 17.64 -8.90 20.35
N PRO A 452 17.36 -8.05 21.36
CA PRO A 452 16.31 -8.29 22.35
C PRO A 452 14.91 -8.22 21.74
N GLN A 453 13.93 -8.95 22.30
CA GLN A 453 12.53 -8.90 21.86
C GLN A 453 11.83 -7.63 22.36
N PRO A 454 10.78 -7.12 21.66
CA PRO A 454 9.96 -6.03 22.17
C PRO A 454 9.44 -6.36 23.58
N GLY A 455 9.59 -5.42 24.51
CA GLY A 455 9.22 -5.59 25.93
C GLY A 455 10.30 -6.21 26.80
N ALA A 456 11.50 -6.47 26.27
CA ALA A 456 12.63 -6.90 27.07
C ALA A 456 13.03 -5.86 28.13
N VAL A 457 13.43 -6.35 29.30
CA VAL A 457 14.03 -5.54 30.37
C VAL A 457 15.53 -5.53 30.16
N LEU A 458 16.09 -4.35 29.87
CA LEU A 458 17.47 -4.16 29.48
C LEU A 458 18.25 -3.40 30.57
N PRO A 459 19.50 -3.79 30.88
CA PRO A 459 20.33 -3.17 31.90
C PRO A 459 20.88 -1.81 31.49
N ALA A 460 21.15 -0.94 32.46
CA ALA A 460 21.81 0.34 32.30
C ALA A 460 23.21 0.20 31.68
N ASN A 461 23.67 1.23 30.96
CA ASN A 461 24.97 1.25 30.28
C ASN A 461 25.13 0.09 29.28
N SER A 462 24.10 -0.22 28.52
CA SER A 462 24.12 -1.29 27.53
C SER A 462 23.68 -0.78 26.15
N GLN A 463 24.13 -1.47 25.11
CA GLN A 463 23.74 -1.19 23.75
C GLN A 463 23.42 -2.49 23.04
N TYR A 464 22.32 -2.50 22.30
CA TYR A 464 21.87 -3.64 21.50
C TYR A 464 21.61 -3.19 20.08
N THR A 465 21.87 -4.07 19.12
CA THR A 465 21.41 -3.91 17.74
C THR A 465 20.32 -4.93 17.50
N VAL A 466 19.13 -4.45 17.13
CA VAL A 466 18.01 -5.28 16.71
C VAL A 466 18.06 -5.40 15.20
N VAL A 467 17.93 -6.61 14.68
CA VAL A 467 17.97 -6.89 13.24
C VAL A 467 16.69 -7.63 12.85
N TYR A 468 16.01 -7.08 11.85
CA TYR A 468 14.87 -7.70 11.20
C TYR A 468 15.25 -8.11 9.78
N GLU A 469 14.83 -9.30 9.40
CA GLU A 469 14.82 -9.79 8.03
C GLU A 469 13.35 -9.86 7.58
N VAL A 470 13.11 -9.35 6.38
CA VAL A 470 11.81 -9.35 5.77
C VAL A 470 11.91 -10.08 4.45
N GLU A 471 11.05 -11.08 4.25
CA GLU A 471 10.99 -11.87 3.02
C GLU A 471 9.60 -11.73 2.40
N ASP A 472 9.51 -11.32 1.14
CA ASP A 472 8.22 -11.30 0.45
C ASP A 472 7.86 -12.63 -0.21
N GLY A 473 6.60 -12.79 -0.62
CA GLY A 473 6.08 -14.01 -1.26
C GLY A 473 6.72 -14.35 -2.61
N CYS A 474 7.62 -13.50 -3.12
CA CYS A 474 8.38 -13.71 -4.35
C CYS A 474 9.82 -14.14 -4.04
N GLY A 475 10.17 -14.32 -2.76
CA GLY A 475 11.49 -14.70 -2.27
C GLY A 475 12.49 -13.55 -2.21
N ASN A 476 12.05 -12.29 -2.34
CA ASN A 476 12.95 -11.15 -2.13
C ASN A 476 13.16 -10.96 -0.64
N THR A 477 14.40 -10.83 -0.22
CA THR A 477 14.75 -10.57 1.19
C THR A 477 15.38 -9.19 1.35
N GLU A 478 14.97 -8.49 2.38
CA GLU A 478 15.55 -7.22 2.81
C GLU A 478 15.82 -7.25 4.31
N VAL A 479 16.90 -6.60 4.72
CA VAL A 479 17.33 -6.58 6.12
C VAL A 479 17.42 -5.13 6.58
N CYS A 480 16.88 -4.86 7.76
CA CYS A 480 17.08 -3.59 8.42
C CYS A 480 17.48 -3.78 9.89
N SER A 481 18.17 -2.79 10.44
CA SER A 481 18.56 -2.77 11.84
C SER A 481 18.43 -1.38 12.44
N PHE A 482 18.26 -1.36 13.76
CA PHE A 482 18.31 -0.14 14.57
C PHE A 482 18.96 -0.47 15.92
N ASN A 483 19.45 0.55 16.60
CA ASN A 483 20.13 0.42 17.88
C ASN A 483 19.21 0.80 19.04
N ILE A 484 19.38 0.09 20.15
CA ILE A 484 18.83 0.45 21.45
C ILE A 484 20.01 0.79 22.34
N THR A 485 20.05 2.03 22.82
CA THR A 485 21.04 2.50 23.80
C THR A 485 20.32 2.71 25.13
N VAL A 486 20.71 1.93 26.13
CA VAL A 486 20.29 2.14 27.51
C VAL A 486 21.39 2.91 28.22
N GLU A 487 21.14 4.18 28.47
CA GLU A 487 22.07 5.04 29.17
C GLU A 487 22.21 4.61 30.64
N GLY A 488 23.22 5.12 31.34
CA GLY A 488 23.36 4.88 32.77
C GLY A 488 22.12 5.35 33.51
N SER A 489 21.77 4.70 34.62
CA SER A 489 20.75 5.26 35.51
C SER A 489 21.17 6.68 35.86
N ASN A 490 20.32 7.64 35.49
CA ASN A 490 20.54 9.01 35.91
C ASN A 490 20.46 9.00 37.42
N ASN A 491 21.64 8.98 38.05
CA ASN A 491 21.80 9.55 39.36
C ASN A 491 21.57 11.04 39.14
N PHE A 492 20.29 11.43 39.03
CA PHE A 492 19.88 12.80 38.73
C PHE A 492 20.55 13.68 39.76
N ASN A 493 21.58 14.38 39.33
CA ASN A 493 22.43 15.16 40.22
C ASN A 493 21.74 16.51 40.38
N TYR A 494 20.58 16.49 41.02
CA TYR A 494 19.84 17.69 41.38
C TYR A 494 20.81 18.64 42.07
N CYS A 495 20.76 19.90 41.66
CA CYS A 495 21.70 20.89 42.16
C CYS A 495 21.67 20.96 43.70
N LEU A 496 22.83 21.29 44.30
CA LEU A 496 22.92 21.47 45.75
C LEU A 496 22.09 22.67 46.20
N ALA A 497 21.24 22.47 47.20
CA ALA A 497 20.50 23.51 47.91
C ALA A 497 20.64 23.26 49.41
N ASN A 498 20.79 24.31 50.22
CA ASN A 498 21.01 24.15 51.66
C ASN A 498 20.76 25.45 52.45
N GLY A 499 20.16 25.34 53.62
CA GLY A 499 20.15 26.37 54.66
C GLY A 499 21.34 26.21 55.62
N ALA A 500 22.18 27.24 55.79
CA ALA A 500 23.38 27.12 56.63
C ALA A 500 23.08 26.91 58.13
N ASP A 501 21.90 27.33 58.60
CA ASP A 501 21.41 27.12 59.97
C ASP A 501 19.90 26.84 59.98
N ALA A 502 19.52 25.63 60.42
CA ALA A 502 18.13 25.17 60.59
C ALA A 502 17.73 25.02 62.07
N TYR A 503 18.58 25.44 63.02
CA TYR A 503 18.40 25.10 64.44
C TYR A 503 17.08 25.58 65.02
N GLU A 504 16.75 26.86 64.84
CA GLU A 504 15.48 27.44 65.31
C GLU A 504 14.39 27.43 64.25
N TYR A 505 14.78 27.38 62.96
CA TYR A 505 13.93 27.56 61.79
C TYR A 505 14.14 26.42 60.81
N HIS A 506 13.43 25.32 61.04
CA HIS A 506 13.42 24.10 60.21
C HIS A 506 12.02 23.84 59.63
N ILE A 507 11.90 22.97 58.65
CA ILE A 507 10.63 22.44 58.20
C ILE A 507 10.21 21.37 59.23
N THR A 508 8.95 21.37 59.65
CA THR A 508 8.45 20.39 60.65
C THR A 508 7.42 19.44 60.10
N ARG A 509 6.77 19.82 58.99
CA ARG A 509 5.79 18.97 58.32
C ARG A 509 5.53 19.42 56.90
N VAL A 510 5.59 18.46 55.98
CA VAL A 510 5.14 18.61 54.59
C VAL A 510 4.01 17.61 54.36
N GLN A 511 2.87 18.12 53.90
CA GLN A 511 1.73 17.29 53.52
C GLN A 511 1.33 17.59 52.07
N PHE A 512 1.24 16.56 51.24
CA PHE A 512 0.87 16.68 49.84
C PHE A 512 0.24 15.38 49.31
N ALA A 513 -1.01 15.42 48.86
CA ALA A 513 -1.76 14.20 48.52
C ALA A 513 -1.80 13.18 49.69
N ASN A 514 -1.23 11.99 49.53
CA ASN A 514 -1.07 10.98 50.58
C ASN A 514 0.24 11.13 51.39
N LEU A 515 1.17 11.99 50.95
CA LEU A 515 2.40 12.29 51.69
C LEU A 515 2.06 13.11 52.94
N ASP A 516 2.58 12.66 54.09
CA ASP A 516 2.45 13.32 55.37
C ASP A 516 3.71 13.05 56.21
N ASN A 517 4.76 13.83 55.96
CA ASN A 517 6.04 13.67 56.64
C ASN A 517 6.16 14.69 57.79
N ILE A 518 6.50 14.22 58.98
CA ILE A 518 6.81 15.06 60.15
C ILE A 518 8.32 14.96 60.38
N SER A 519 9.03 16.05 60.10
CA SER A 519 10.48 16.17 60.21
C SER A 519 10.88 16.96 61.45
N ALA A 520 12.17 16.93 61.76
CA ALA A 520 12.82 17.70 62.81
C ALA A 520 14.06 18.37 62.21
N ASN A 521 14.72 19.24 62.96
CA ASN A 521 15.97 19.85 62.50
C ASN A 521 17.03 18.80 62.09
N ASP A 522 17.34 18.76 60.80
CA ASP A 522 18.23 17.83 60.12
C ASP A 522 19.49 18.49 59.52
N GLY A 523 19.70 19.78 59.79
CA GLY A 523 20.94 20.47 59.45
C GLY A 523 20.95 21.16 58.09
N GLY A 524 19.77 21.51 57.57
CA GLY A 524 19.61 22.49 56.49
C GLY A 524 19.33 21.88 55.10
N TYR A 525 19.60 20.60 54.93
CA TYR A 525 19.15 19.78 53.81
C TYR A 525 18.93 18.34 54.27
N GLU A 526 17.81 17.73 53.87
CA GLU A 526 17.57 16.30 54.03
C GLU A 526 16.85 15.70 52.81
N ASP A 527 17.19 14.44 52.52
CA ASP A 527 16.63 13.68 51.41
C ASP A 527 15.57 12.67 51.91
N TYR A 528 14.30 13.06 51.80
CA TYR A 528 13.14 12.24 52.14
C TYR A 528 12.52 11.58 50.90
N THR A 529 13.26 11.32 49.81
CA THR A 529 12.69 10.66 48.62
C THR A 529 12.17 9.24 48.85
N ASN A 530 12.42 8.65 50.02
CA ASN A 530 11.76 7.41 50.42
C ASN A 530 10.26 7.59 50.78
N PHE A 531 9.79 8.83 50.90
CA PHE A 531 8.38 9.17 51.12
C PHE A 531 7.79 9.78 49.84
N CYS A 532 6.78 9.11 49.29
CA CYS A 532 6.18 9.48 48.01
C CYS A 532 4.80 10.12 48.15
N ALA A 533 4.56 11.19 47.40
CA ALA A 533 3.21 11.68 47.10
C ALA A 533 2.69 11.01 45.81
N GLU A 534 1.53 10.37 45.86
CA GLU A 534 0.85 9.79 44.69
C GLU A 534 -0.13 10.80 44.10
N VAL A 535 0.08 11.15 42.83
CA VAL A 535 -0.71 12.18 42.14
C VAL A 535 -1.11 11.72 40.73
N GLU A 536 -2.26 12.21 40.28
CA GLU A 536 -2.80 11.93 38.95
C GLU A 536 -2.92 13.22 38.14
N ALA A 537 -2.65 13.14 36.84
CA ALA A 537 -2.78 14.27 35.92
C ALA A 537 -4.19 14.90 35.96
N ASN A 538 -4.28 16.23 35.87
CA ASN A 538 -5.51 17.04 35.95
C ASN A 538 -6.21 17.10 37.32
N ASN A 539 -5.73 16.40 38.34
CA ASN A 539 -6.28 16.52 39.69
C ASN A 539 -5.58 17.63 40.47
N ALA A 540 -6.25 18.14 41.51
CA ALA A 540 -5.68 19.14 42.41
C ALA A 540 -5.58 18.58 43.83
N TYR A 541 -4.43 18.79 44.46
CA TYR A 541 -4.11 18.28 45.80
C TYR A 541 -3.72 19.42 46.73
N MET A 542 -4.13 19.33 47.99
CA MET A 542 -3.76 20.32 49.00
C MET A 542 -2.29 20.11 49.41
N LEU A 543 -1.48 21.15 49.25
CA LEU A 543 -0.13 21.25 49.79
C LEU A 543 -0.18 22.06 51.09
N THR A 544 0.33 21.49 52.18
CA THR A 544 0.40 22.15 53.50
C THR A 544 1.82 22.11 54.03
N LEU A 545 2.39 23.27 54.36
CA LEU A 545 3.76 23.43 54.85
C LEU A 545 3.75 24.02 56.26
N THR A 546 4.49 23.39 57.18
CA THR A 546 4.53 23.80 58.58
C THR A 546 5.96 24.20 58.99
N PRO A 547 6.21 25.49 59.31
CA PRO A 547 7.49 25.92 59.85
C PRO A 547 7.67 25.46 61.30
N GLY A 548 8.89 25.07 61.63
CA GLY A 548 9.44 25.10 62.97
C GLY A 548 9.86 26.51 63.35
N ASP A 549 9.52 26.92 64.57
CA ASP A 549 9.96 28.18 65.16
C ASP A 549 10.10 27.96 66.67
N LEU A 550 11.27 27.50 67.09
CA LEU A 550 11.55 27.24 68.51
C LEU A 550 11.58 28.54 69.34
N SER A 551 11.76 29.69 68.68
CA SER A 551 11.87 31.00 69.31
C SER A 551 10.52 31.70 69.53
N ASN A 552 9.45 31.22 68.88
CA ASN A 552 8.15 31.91 68.77
C ASN A 552 8.30 33.38 68.32
N SER A 553 9.22 33.66 67.40
CA SER A 553 9.52 35.03 66.96
C SER A 553 8.34 35.67 66.23
N GLY A 554 7.45 34.86 65.65
CA GLY A 554 6.34 35.34 64.81
C GLY A 554 6.83 35.91 63.48
N GLU A 555 8.09 35.68 63.13
CA GLU A 555 8.69 36.10 61.86
C GLU A 555 8.11 35.32 60.70
N LEU A 556 8.01 35.98 59.53
CA LEU A 556 7.57 35.33 58.30
C LEU A 556 8.66 34.41 57.78
N LYS A 557 8.28 33.18 57.41
CA LYS A 557 9.13 32.23 56.68
C LYS A 557 8.64 32.23 55.24
N TYR A 558 9.57 32.28 54.30
CA TYR A 558 9.31 32.33 52.87
C TYR A 558 9.56 30.97 52.26
N TRP A 559 8.66 30.55 51.38
CA TRP A 559 8.60 29.20 50.84
C TRP A 559 8.55 29.21 49.32
N ARG A 560 9.23 28.24 48.71
CA ARG A 560 9.02 27.83 47.33
C ARG A 560 9.10 26.32 47.21
N VAL A 561 8.31 25.76 46.30
CA VAL A 561 8.25 24.32 46.04
C VAL A 561 8.37 24.07 44.54
N TRP A 562 9.18 23.09 44.18
CA TRP A 562 9.39 22.64 42.81
C TRP A 562 9.04 21.16 42.63
N ILE A 563 8.55 20.77 41.45
CA ILE A 563 8.35 19.38 41.04
C ILE A 563 8.90 19.20 39.63
N ASP A 564 9.79 18.22 39.45
CA ASP A 564 10.41 17.85 38.16
C ASP A 564 9.42 17.03 37.30
N TYR A 565 8.47 17.69 36.63
CA TYR A 565 7.37 16.97 35.98
C TYR A 565 7.78 16.20 34.70
N ASN A 566 8.95 16.49 34.12
CA ASN A 566 9.48 15.86 32.90
C ASN A 566 10.57 14.83 33.17
N GLU A 567 10.96 14.64 34.43
CA GLU A 567 11.93 13.62 34.85
C GLU A 567 13.31 13.81 34.19
N ASP A 568 13.74 15.07 34.03
CA ASP A 568 15.04 15.38 33.40
C ASP A 568 16.15 15.65 34.42
N GLY A 569 15.83 15.69 35.71
CA GLY A 569 16.80 15.82 36.79
C GLY A 569 17.14 17.24 37.17
N ASP A 570 16.39 18.24 36.72
CA ASP A 570 16.47 19.58 37.23
C ASP A 570 15.09 20.16 37.63
N PHE A 571 15.04 21.47 37.90
CA PHE A 571 13.86 22.18 38.40
C PHE A 571 13.71 23.56 37.71
N PHE A 572 14.39 23.74 36.58
CA PHE A 572 14.53 25.03 35.91
C PHE A 572 13.51 25.26 34.81
N ASP A 573 12.70 24.26 34.49
CA ASP A 573 11.74 24.38 33.42
C ASP A 573 10.51 25.21 33.81
N SER A 574 9.85 25.73 32.78
CA SER A 574 8.59 26.42 32.96
C SER A 574 7.54 25.48 33.56
N GLY A 575 6.86 25.97 34.60
CA GLY A 575 5.81 25.24 35.31
C GLY A 575 6.28 24.30 36.43
N GLU A 576 7.59 24.20 36.69
CA GLU A 576 8.11 23.31 37.74
C GLU A 576 8.10 23.94 39.12
N MET A 577 8.18 25.26 39.22
CA MET A 577 7.87 25.96 40.47
C MET A 577 6.36 25.90 40.70
N VAL A 578 5.90 24.97 41.53
CA VAL A 578 4.46 24.68 41.69
C VAL A 578 3.79 25.53 42.75
N ALA A 579 4.54 26.02 43.75
CA ALA A 579 3.98 26.81 44.83
C ALA A 579 4.98 27.79 45.45
N TYR A 580 4.47 28.88 46.01
CA TYR A 580 5.25 29.84 46.80
C TYR A 580 4.37 30.49 47.87
N GLY A 581 4.95 30.95 48.97
CA GLY A 581 4.17 31.64 49.99
C GLY A 581 5.01 32.17 51.14
N SER A 582 4.40 32.95 52.02
CA SER A 582 5.06 33.41 53.24
C SER A 582 4.11 33.39 54.42
N GLY A 583 4.57 32.91 55.58
CA GLY A 583 3.75 32.84 56.77
C GLY A 583 4.59 32.64 58.02
N ALA A 584 4.09 33.15 59.15
CA ALA A 584 4.71 32.92 60.47
C ALA A 584 4.34 31.55 61.06
N GLY A 585 3.30 30.91 60.52
CA GLY A 585 2.83 29.58 60.88
C GLY A 585 2.53 28.76 59.63
N GLN A 586 1.65 27.77 59.78
CA GLN A 586 1.27 26.86 58.69
C GLN A 586 0.66 27.62 57.50
N ILE A 587 1.09 27.26 56.30
CA ILE A 587 0.56 27.78 55.03
C ILE A 587 0.02 26.64 54.17
N ALA A 588 -1.00 26.91 53.35
CA ALA A 588 -1.55 25.92 52.43
C ALA A 588 -2.12 26.52 51.14
N GLY A 589 -2.29 25.66 50.13
CA GLY A 589 -2.91 25.97 48.84
C GLY A 589 -3.18 24.70 48.03
N MET A 590 -4.02 24.81 46.99
CA MET A 590 -4.34 23.70 46.10
C MET A 590 -3.40 23.71 44.89
N VAL A 591 -2.55 22.71 44.77
CA VAL A 591 -1.64 22.52 43.61
C VAL A 591 -2.33 21.62 42.59
N THR A 592 -2.53 22.13 41.38
CA THR A 592 -3.08 21.37 40.25
C THR A 592 -1.97 20.68 39.47
N ILE A 593 -2.10 19.38 39.25
CA ILE A 593 -1.15 18.60 38.48
C ILE A 593 -1.40 18.82 36.98
N PRO A 594 -0.36 19.16 36.19
CA PRO A 594 -0.50 19.35 34.74
C PRO A 594 -1.08 18.12 34.03
N SER A 595 -1.70 18.34 32.87
CA SER A 595 -2.25 17.27 32.04
C SER A 595 -1.17 16.44 31.33
N ASN A 596 0.03 17.00 31.15
CA ASN A 596 1.12 16.45 30.33
C ASN A 596 2.37 16.13 31.16
N ILE A 597 2.21 15.22 32.13
CA ILE A 597 3.30 14.69 32.96
C ILE A 597 3.72 13.30 32.45
N THR A 598 5.00 12.96 32.62
CA THR A 598 5.49 11.58 32.46
C THR A 598 4.89 10.71 33.57
N SER A 599 4.57 9.44 33.28
CA SER A 599 4.18 8.49 34.33
C SER A 599 5.45 7.85 34.90
N GLY A 600 5.70 8.03 36.18
CA GLY A 600 6.95 7.59 36.77
C GLY A 600 7.15 8.09 38.18
N GLU A 601 8.38 7.96 38.64
CA GLU A 601 8.85 8.53 39.90
C GLU A 601 9.67 9.76 39.58
N THR A 602 9.30 10.89 40.19
CA THR A 602 10.05 12.14 40.09
C THR A 602 10.28 12.78 41.48
N ARG A 603 10.95 13.93 41.52
CA ARG A 603 11.32 14.64 42.74
C ARG A 603 10.51 15.92 42.95
N MET A 604 10.13 16.16 44.19
CA MET A 604 9.65 17.44 44.70
C MET A 604 10.69 18.03 45.65
N ARG A 605 10.98 19.33 45.52
CA ARG A 605 11.87 20.07 46.43
C ARG A 605 11.10 21.16 47.16
N VAL A 606 11.16 21.16 48.49
CA VAL A 606 10.55 22.18 49.36
C VAL A 606 11.66 23.00 50.00
N ILE A 607 11.64 24.32 49.82
CA ILE A 607 12.62 25.22 50.43
C ILE A 607 11.92 26.23 51.34
N MET A 608 12.39 26.33 52.58
CA MET A 608 12.00 27.35 53.55
C MET A 608 13.19 28.26 53.88
N SER A 609 13.01 29.58 53.82
CA SER A 609 14.02 30.56 54.23
C SER A 609 13.42 31.69 55.08
N LEU A 610 14.19 32.21 56.04
CA LEU A 610 13.71 33.26 56.96
C LEU A 610 13.70 34.66 56.33
N ASP A 611 14.71 35.02 55.55
CA ASP A 611 14.95 36.42 55.16
C ASP A 611 14.27 36.83 53.84
N ARG A 612 14.12 35.88 52.91
CA ARG A 612 13.67 36.13 51.54
C ARG A 612 13.07 34.88 50.93
N TYR A 613 12.31 35.06 49.85
CA TYR A 613 12.00 33.94 48.96
C TYR A 613 13.30 33.29 48.44
N PRO A 614 13.39 31.95 48.48
CA PRO A 614 14.45 31.21 47.79
C PRO A 614 14.50 31.63 46.32
N GLN A 615 15.68 32.00 45.81
CA GLN A 615 15.78 32.58 44.46
C GLN A 615 15.68 31.53 43.36
N THR A 616 16.26 30.36 43.59
CA THR A 616 16.32 29.23 42.65
C THR A 616 16.12 27.92 43.41
N PRO A 617 15.83 26.80 42.73
CA PRO A 617 15.82 25.48 43.34
C PRO A 617 17.17 25.03 43.92
N CYS A 618 18.24 25.78 43.65
CA CYS A 618 19.62 25.53 44.10
C CYS A 618 20.11 26.58 45.11
N ASP A 619 19.19 27.34 45.72
CA ASP A 619 19.58 28.47 46.57
C ASP A 619 20.32 27.97 47.82
N GLN A 620 21.38 28.70 48.18
CA GLN A 620 22.09 28.54 49.44
C GLN A 620 21.86 29.80 50.27
N PHE A 621 21.30 29.64 51.46
CA PHE A 621 20.82 30.76 52.25
C PHE A 621 21.21 30.63 53.73
N PRO A 622 21.29 31.75 54.48
CA PRO A 622 21.86 31.72 55.83
C PRO A 622 21.03 30.92 56.84
N ILE A 623 19.70 31.03 56.78
CA ILE A 623 18.79 30.45 57.79
C ILE A 623 17.56 29.84 57.11
N GLY A 624 17.27 28.58 57.46
CA GLY A 624 16.15 27.78 56.98
C GLY A 624 16.59 26.37 56.56
N GLU A 625 15.83 25.72 55.69
CA GLU A 625 16.04 24.31 55.33
C GLU A 625 15.47 23.96 53.95
N VAL A 626 16.00 22.87 53.38
CA VAL A 626 15.58 22.24 52.14
C VAL A 626 15.22 20.77 52.41
N GLU A 627 14.08 20.31 51.89
CA GLU A 627 13.70 18.90 51.93
C GLU A 627 13.30 18.41 50.53
N ASP A 628 13.82 17.24 50.13
CA ASP A 628 13.45 16.57 48.88
C ASP A 628 12.52 15.37 49.14
N TYR A 629 11.52 15.17 48.29
CA TYR A 629 10.50 14.12 48.39
C TYR A 629 10.28 13.44 47.04
N CYS A 630 9.76 12.20 47.07
CA CYS A 630 9.33 11.48 45.88
C CYS A 630 7.91 11.91 45.48
N VAL A 631 7.64 11.94 44.18
CA VAL A 631 6.29 12.10 43.61
C VAL A 631 6.08 11.00 42.58
N LEU A 632 5.06 10.17 42.79
CA LEU A 632 4.64 9.12 41.86
C LEU A 632 3.50 9.66 40.99
N THR A 633 3.79 9.89 39.72
CA THR A 633 2.86 10.45 38.74
C THR A 633 2.16 9.36 37.95
N LYS A 634 0.85 9.50 37.76
CA LYS A 634 0.05 8.63 36.87
C LYS A 634 -0.62 9.47 35.79
N ASN A 635 -0.41 9.08 34.52
CA ASN A 635 -1.07 9.69 33.35
C ASN A 635 -1.96 8.66 32.64
N THR A 636 -3.11 9.10 32.11
CA THR A 636 -4.06 8.28 31.34
C THR A 636 -3.81 8.31 29.82
N PHE A 637 -2.85 9.10 29.32
CA PHE A 637 -2.55 9.24 27.89
C PHE A 637 -1.08 8.95 27.59
N ASN A 638 -0.80 7.79 26.98
CA ASN A 638 0.52 7.45 26.44
C ASN A 638 0.61 7.87 24.96
N THR A 639 1.18 9.03 24.69
CA THR A 639 1.81 9.32 23.38
C THR A 639 3.23 9.82 23.63
N PRO A 640 4.28 9.07 23.21
CA PRO A 640 5.69 9.39 23.48
C PRO A 640 6.28 10.67 22.84
N GLY A 641 5.47 11.69 22.52
CA GLY A 641 5.89 12.82 21.66
C GLY A 641 5.83 14.23 22.24
N ASP A 642 5.21 14.47 23.42
CA ASP A 642 4.81 15.83 23.81
C ASP A 642 5.48 16.38 25.10
N VAL A 643 6.58 15.79 25.56
CA VAL A 643 7.16 16.15 26.88
C VAL A 643 7.77 17.57 26.93
N HIS A 644 8.04 18.23 25.79
CA HIS A 644 8.82 19.48 25.76
C HIS A 644 7.99 20.77 25.52
N LYS A 645 6.66 20.72 25.57
CA LYS A 645 5.81 21.93 25.45
C LYS A 645 4.72 21.94 26.52
N ARG A 646 5.11 22.24 27.77
CA ARG A 646 4.16 22.48 28.85
C ARG A 646 3.39 23.78 28.62
N GLN A 647 2.09 23.75 28.93
CA GLN A 647 1.28 24.93 29.11
C GLN A 647 1.63 25.50 30.48
N ASP A 648 2.04 26.77 30.56
CA ASP A 648 2.47 27.42 31.79
C ASP A 648 1.33 27.39 32.83
N VAL A 649 1.39 26.46 33.78
CA VAL A 649 0.56 26.52 34.99
C VAL A 649 1.29 27.43 35.96
N GLU A 650 0.67 28.57 36.30
CA GLU A 650 1.26 29.50 37.27
C GLU A 650 1.37 28.85 38.66
N ALA A 651 2.50 29.11 39.33
CA ALA A 651 2.73 28.65 40.70
C ALA A 651 1.63 29.15 41.64
N VAL A 652 1.19 28.26 42.55
CA VAL A 652 0.11 28.57 43.48
C VAL A 652 0.64 29.38 44.67
N ALA A 653 -0.03 30.49 44.98
CA ALA A 653 0.24 31.25 46.20
C ALA A 653 -0.33 30.50 47.42
N LEU A 654 0.54 30.11 48.35
CA LEU A 654 0.18 29.50 49.63
C LEU A 654 -0.14 30.60 50.64
N GLU A 655 -1.30 30.49 51.29
CA GLU A 655 -1.77 31.46 52.27
C GLU A 655 -1.64 30.93 53.70
N SER A 656 -1.48 31.86 54.65
CA SER A 656 -1.49 31.52 56.08
C SER A 656 -2.84 30.95 56.49
N ILE A 657 -2.82 29.74 57.03
CA ILE A 657 -4.02 29.08 57.56
C ILE A 657 -4.37 29.82 58.85
N SER A 658 -5.44 30.63 58.78
CA SER A 658 -5.88 31.37 59.96
C SER A 658 -6.36 30.39 61.02
N ARG A 659 -5.70 30.38 62.17
CA ARG A 659 -6.12 29.52 63.28
C ARG A 659 -7.48 29.92 63.87
N ASN A 660 -7.98 31.12 63.58
CA ASN A 660 -9.16 31.69 64.23
C ASN A 660 -10.31 31.91 63.25
N ALA A 661 -11.54 31.67 63.71
CA ALA A 661 -12.73 32.02 62.94
C ALA A 661 -12.82 33.54 62.72
N LYS A 662 -13.43 34.01 61.64
CA LYS A 662 -13.72 35.45 61.48
C LYS A 662 -15.21 35.68 61.70
N LEU A 663 -15.52 36.68 62.53
CA LEU A 663 -16.88 37.09 62.88
C LEU A 663 -17.20 38.46 62.28
N TYR A 664 -18.20 38.53 61.40
CA TYR A 664 -18.61 39.80 60.81
C TYR A 664 -20.09 39.83 60.35
N PRO A 665 -20.74 41.01 60.39
CA PRO A 665 -20.29 42.23 61.05
C PRO A 665 -20.32 42.08 62.58
N ASN A 666 -19.44 42.81 63.28
CA ASN A 666 -19.39 42.84 64.74
C ASN A 666 -19.22 44.30 65.20
N PRO A 667 -20.28 45.00 65.65
CA PRO A 667 -21.58 44.47 66.08
C PRO A 667 -22.43 43.84 64.95
N ALA A 668 -23.11 42.75 65.28
CA ALA A 668 -24.01 42.01 64.39
C ALA A 668 -25.44 42.55 64.50
N PHE A 669 -26.08 42.75 63.34
CA PHE A 669 -27.49 43.12 63.21
C PHE A 669 -28.22 42.03 62.43
N LYS A 670 -29.15 41.31 63.09
CA LYS A 670 -29.90 40.15 62.59
C LYS A 670 -29.08 38.92 62.18
N ILE A 671 -27.94 39.08 61.51
CA ILE A 671 -27.06 38.01 61.05
C ILE A 671 -25.62 38.28 61.49
N LEU A 672 -24.97 37.23 62.00
CA LEU A 672 -23.53 37.14 62.19
C LEU A 672 -22.99 36.09 61.21
N ASN A 673 -22.07 36.49 60.33
CA ASN A 673 -21.30 35.53 59.53
C ASN A 673 -20.14 35.01 60.37
N ILE A 674 -19.97 33.70 60.33
CA ILE A 674 -18.90 32.95 60.97
C ILE A 674 -18.15 32.28 59.82
N GLU A 675 -16.97 32.80 59.51
CA GLU A 675 -16.09 32.22 58.50
C GLU A 675 -15.05 31.34 59.21
N ILE A 676 -15.06 30.05 58.89
CA ILE A 676 -14.19 29.04 59.46
C ILE A 676 -13.45 28.39 58.29
N ASP A 677 -12.12 28.34 58.39
CA ASP A 677 -11.29 27.72 57.36
C ASP A 677 -11.68 26.24 57.15
N GLN A 678 -11.80 25.82 55.89
CA GLN A 678 -12.12 24.45 55.50
C GLN A 678 -11.06 23.44 55.97
N ILE A 679 -9.84 23.91 56.24
CA ILE A 679 -8.72 23.10 56.71
C ILE A 679 -8.93 22.63 58.16
N ASN A 680 -9.60 23.42 58.98
CA ASN A 680 -9.95 23.08 60.37
C ASN A 680 -11.47 23.16 60.56
N PRO A 681 -12.24 22.15 60.09
CA PRO A 681 -13.68 22.18 60.24
C PRO A 681 -14.07 22.15 61.72
N ALA A 682 -15.07 22.95 62.08
CA ALA A 682 -15.66 22.90 63.41
C ALA A 682 -16.33 21.54 63.65
N LYS A 683 -16.01 20.90 64.77
CA LYS A 683 -16.70 19.73 65.31
C LYS A 683 -17.99 20.13 66.02
N ALA A 684 -17.99 21.26 66.72
CA ALA A 684 -19.17 21.81 67.39
C ALA A 684 -19.00 23.32 67.61
N MET A 685 -20.11 24.07 67.61
CA MET A 685 -20.11 25.47 68.03
C MET A 685 -21.27 25.80 68.96
N SER A 686 -21.07 26.77 69.85
CA SER A 686 -22.09 27.22 70.81
C SER A 686 -22.00 28.72 71.07
N VAL A 687 -23.14 29.40 71.10
CA VAL A 687 -23.27 30.79 71.55
C VAL A 687 -23.47 30.80 73.06
N LEU A 688 -22.71 31.62 73.77
CA LEU A 688 -22.71 31.78 75.22
C LEU A 688 -23.08 33.23 75.60
N ASP A 689 -23.77 33.42 76.72
CA ASP A 689 -23.92 34.74 77.35
C ASP A 689 -22.67 35.16 78.13
N ILE A 690 -22.68 36.37 78.69
CA ILE A 690 -21.56 36.90 79.51
C ILE A 690 -21.32 36.12 80.81
N GLN A 691 -22.27 35.28 81.25
CA GLN A 691 -22.12 34.37 82.39
C GLN A 691 -21.62 32.98 81.98
N GLY A 692 -21.33 32.75 80.69
CA GLY A 692 -20.86 31.48 80.16
C GLY A 692 -21.94 30.41 80.02
N ARG A 693 -23.23 30.78 80.05
CA ARG A 693 -24.33 29.85 79.82
C ARG A 693 -24.57 29.69 78.32
N VAL A 694 -24.73 28.45 77.86
CA VAL A 694 -25.02 28.14 76.45
C VAL A 694 -26.44 28.61 76.11
N ILE A 695 -26.53 29.55 75.16
CA ILE A 695 -27.78 30.12 74.66
C ILE A 695 -28.25 29.36 73.40
N GLN A 696 -27.32 28.96 72.53
CA GLN A 696 -27.64 28.26 71.29
C GLN A 696 -26.50 27.31 70.90
N LYS A 697 -26.83 26.09 70.46
CA LYS A 697 -25.87 25.16 69.85
C LYS A 697 -26.05 25.17 68.32
N LEU A 698 -24.94 25.12 67.59
CA LEU A 698 -24.91 25.06 66.13
C LEU A 698 -24.46 23.65 65.73
N THR A 699 -25.31 22.93 64.98
CA THR A 699 -25.09 21.54 64.55
C THR A 699 -24.67 21.39 63.09
N GLN A 700 -24.33 22.49 62.40
CA GLN A 700 -23.89 22.41 61.00
C GLN A 700 -22.44 21.93 60.90
N GLU A 701 -22.22 20.82 60.20
CA GLU A 701 -20.95 20.53 59.55
C GLU A 701 -20.81 21.49 58.36
N SER A 702 -19.77 22.33 58.38
CA SER A 702 -19.50 23.27 57.29
C SER A 702 -18.65 22.57 56.23
N ASN A 703 -19.21 22.34 55.04
CA ASN A 703 -18.44 21.96 53.85
C ASN A 703 -17.93 23.17 53.06
N ASN A 704 -18.47 24.39 53.27
CA ASN A 704 -18.19 25.59 52.44
C ASN A 704 -17.56 26.78 53.20
N GLY A 705 -17.05 26.60 54.41
CA GLY A 705 -16.27 27.59 55.16
C GLY A 705 -17.02 28.84 55.67
N LEU A 706 -18.28 29.05 55.31
CA LEU A 706 -19.10 30.18 55.78
C LEU A 706 -20.42 29.72 56.42
N ILE A 707 -20.66 30.14 57.66
CA ILE A 707 -21.86 29.83 58.44
C ILE A 707 -22.58 31.12 58.80
N LYS A 708 -23.90 31.17 58.62
CA LYS A 708 -24.73 32.33 58.97
C LYS A 708 -25.53 32.04 60.23
N LEU A 709 -25.23 32.75 61.30
CA LEU A 709 -25.96 32.69 62.57
C LEU A 709 -27.02 33.80 62.59
N ASP A 710 -28.30 33.42 62.74
CA ASP A 710 -29.39 34.36 63.02
C ASP A 710 -29.34 34.79 64.49
N VAL A 711 -29.08 36.07 64.72
CA VAL A 711 -29.00 36.71 66.04
C VAL A 711 -30.21 37.61 66.33
N SER A 712 -31.23 37.61 65.46
CA SER A 712 -32.41 38.49 65.59
C SER A 712 -33.24 38.25 66.85
N GLN A 713 -33.16 37.04 67.42
CA GLN A 713 -33.88 36.65 68.64
C GLN A 713 -33.07 36.87 69.92
N LEU A 714 -31.79 37.28 69.81
CA LEU A 714 -30.94 37.58 70.95
C LEU A 714 -31.21 39.02 71.43
N ALA A 715 -31.14 39.25 72.74
CA ALA A 715 -31.23 40.60 73.29
C ALA A 715 -29.99 41.42 72.90
N GLU A 716 -30.10 42.75 72.85
CA GLU A 716 -28.93 43.61 72.68
C GLU A 716 -27.91 43.36 73.80
N GLY A 717 -26.66 43.10 73.43
CA GLY A 717 -25.65 42.76 74.42
C GLY A 717 -24.41 42.07 73.88
N LEU A 718 -23.56 41.67 74.82
CA LEU A 718 -22.30 41.00 74.57
C LEU A 718 -22.48 39.47 74.63
N TYR A 719 -21.94 38.76 73.64
CA TYR A 719 -22.00 37.30 73.54
C TYR A 719 -20.63 36.72 73.18
N PHE A 720 -20.47 35.42 73.42
CA PHE A 720 -19.30 34.67 72.97
C PHE A 720 -19.71 33.52 72.06
N LEU A 721 -18.97 33.30 70.98
CA LEU A 721 -19.02 32.09 70.17
C LEU A 721 -17.88 31.17 70.61
N ASP A 722 -18.23 29.97 71.05
CA ASP A 722 -17.31 28.90 71.41
C ASP A 722 -17.28 27.88 70.27
N ILE A 723 -16.08 27.58 69.74
CA ILE A 723 -15.85 26.70 68.60
C ILE A 723 -14.94 25.57 69.07
N ILE A 724 -15.36 24.33 68.89
CA ILE A 724 -14.55 23.13 69.09
C ILE A 724 -14.25 22.57 67.70
N TYR A 725 -12.97 22.44 67.38
CA TYR A 725 -12.48 21.95 66.10
C TYR A 725 -12.36 20.42 66.08
N LYS A 726 -12.31 19.80 64.89
CA LYS A 726 -12.16 18.33 64.76
C LYS A 726 -10.83 17.80 65.34
N ASP A 727 -9.79 18.64 65.36
CA ASP A 727 -8.49 18.36 66.00
C ASP A 727 -8.51 18.42 67.54
N GLY A 728 -9.64 18.77 68.15
CA GLY A 728 -9.82 18.88 69.60
C GLY A 728 -9.51 20.26 70.20
N ARG A 729 -9.08 21.22 69.38
CA ARG A 729 -8.84 22.61 69.82
C ARG A 729 -10.16 23.31 70.14
N GLN A 730 -10.12 24.25 71.08
CA GLN A 730 -11.25 25.11 71.44
C GLN A 730 -10.86 26.57 71.26
N GLU A 731 -11.75 27.35 70.64
CA GLU A 731 -11.61 28.78 70.44
C GLU A 731 -12.84 29.52 70.96
N ARG A 732 -12.64 30.70 71.53
CA ARG A 732 -13.73 31.57 71.98
C ARG A 732 -13.59 32.96 71.40
N GLN A 733 -14.61 33.40 70.67
CA GLN A 733 -14.66 34.72 70.06
C GLN A 733 -15.78 35.58 70.62
N LYS A 734 -15.53 36.87 70.75
CA LYS A 734 -16.49 37.85 71.26
C LYS A 734 -17.27 38.48 70.11
N PHE A 735 -18.59 38.59 70.23
CA PHE A 735 -19.40 39.42 69.35
C PHE A 735 -20.48 40.21 70.11
N ILE A 736 -20.93 41.32 69.52
CA ILE A 736 -21.96 42.20 70.06
C ILE A 736 -23.20 42.07 69.19
N VAL A 737 -24.37 41.89 69.80
CA VAL A 737 -25.67 41.99 69.10
C VAL A 737 -26.23 43.39 69.32
N GLN A 738 -26.58 44.05 68.22
CA GLN A 738 -27.22 45.35 68.20
C GLN A 738 -28.41 45.24 67.24
N ASN A 739 -29.64 45.24 67.77
CA ASN A 739 -30.87 44.96 67.01
C ASN A 739 -31.70 46.22 66.70
#